data_AF-A0A7X3GK55-F1
#
_entry.id   AF-A0A7X3GK55-F1
#
_cell.length_a   1.000
_cell.length_b   1.000
_cell.length_c   1.000
_cell.angle_alpha   90.00
_cell.angle_beta   90.00
_cell.angle_gamma   90.00
#
_symmetry.space_group_name_H-M   'P 1'
#
loop_
_entity.id
_entity.type
_entity.pdbx_description
1 polymer ?
#
loop_
_entity_poly.entity_id
_entity_poly.type
_entity_poly.pdbx_seq_one_letter_code
_entity_poly.pdbx_strand_id
1 'polypeptide(L)'
;MEMQEHMDLDVNEMPLYFVSRGYIRLATGVGVDLQTRLVKFDLKYLSLASQEKVLFTDQPKEQDIFTLYGMGGVYYLRASNGRWVGFRDWKENIMEGFTVPVRGEATEVSLQYDSPNEPENGFVFKANINGELQTVFGLAFVSVPEGFVHSKELFPRSYPQYTLPPLWPGRSCKGADYSTLPFSARQLFELNLDETSFNHSEMNHAFMLKCTMRKASLKGIQVLDSLLNGNEFSESDWSEADLSRSSFERANFTQANLSRTRLSGTRFNHANLARADLSGAELNATEFYGANLAEANLRNVNWSNARFDTSTSLKGVDFSHSDLTNSSFASLDLAKAIFRGAKLDGCDFRGAILDGTDFSETDLTHVQFDEYPKFSAEPGKLTKFCGAIVPFGVIKRRWSYLDLSNAQLVDFPDVLSDADNKLEARHAVLSGLELQRQAIQFANFQDSDLRGINFSKCNLDFSQFTGALAGGIGEMPSAVFFAASLMNADFSRANLTGADFSHCYFYGQEASVANAEMPLVKFNGAYLAGMNFKNVSNLKGANFSDACLVNCVIRGSNLSPYYGSNASFARACLQGVDFEDSLLYAANMNDAAISEGDGVLQVTILIEDAPITMPVAYSATRIPSKATDHATKCPSSESGPCIGEKLHSDKAPMHVWPAQQTDI
;
A
#
# COMPACT_ATOMS: atom_id res chain seq x y z
N MET A 1 -11.57 -21.47 -50.82
CA MET A 1 -11.72 -21.47 -52.29
C MET A 1 -12.76 -22.51 -52.60
N GLU A 2 -13.94 -22.06 -53.05
CA GLU A 2 -14.99 -22.87 -53.64
C GLU A 2 -14.67 -23.08 -55.12
N MET A 3 -14.79 -24.31 -55.61
CA MET A 3 -15.02 -24.60 -57.03
C MET A 3 -15.75 -25.94 -57.17
N GLN A 4 -16.94 -25.88 -57.75
CA GLN A 4 -17.76 -27.00 -58.21
C GLN A 4 -17.30 -27.39 -59.63
N GLU A 5 -16.68 -28.55 -59.80
CA GLU A 5 -16.73 -29.33 -61.04
C GLU A 5 -16.71 -30.82 -60.66
N HIS A 6 -17.66 -31.59 -61.19
CA HIS A 6 -17.75 -33.03 -60.99
C HIS A 6 -16.68 -33.73 -61.85
N MET A 7 -15.75 -34.41 -61.19
CA MET A 7 -14.77 -35.28 -61.83
C MET A 7 -14.98 -36.68 -61.24
N ASP A 8 -15.58 -37.58 -62.02
CA ASP A 8 -15.69 -39.00 -61.68
C ASP A 8 -14.30 -39.63 -61.81
N LEU A 9 -13.74 -40.05 -60.67
CA LEU A 9 -12.49 -40.81 -60.60
C LEU A 9 -12.78 -42.21 -60.08
N ASP A 10 -12.41 -43.20 -60.90
CA ASP A 10 -12.51 -44.63 -60.61
C ASP A 10 -11.65 -45.00 -59.40
N VAL A 11 -12.23 -45.75 -58.46
CA VAL A 11 -11.76 -45.85 -57.06
C VAL A 11 -10.54 -46.78 -56.90
N ASN A 12 -10.01 -47.33 -57.99
CA ASN A 12 -8.99 -48.36 -57.94
C ASN A 12 -7.62 -48.00 -58.56
N GLU A 13 -7.42 -46.81 -59.11
CA GLU A 13 -6.11 -46.46 -59.70
C GLU A 13 -5.56 -45.10 -59.26
N MET A 14 -4.53 -45.18 -58.41
CA MET A 14 -3.50 -44.19 -58.04
C MET A 14 -3.88 -42.93 -57.24
N PRO A 15 -3.25 -42.67 -56.08
CA PRO A 15 -3.35 -41.37 -55.41
C PRO A 15 -2.50 -40.29 -56.14
N LEU A 16 -3.14 -39.18 -56.51
CA LEU A 16 -2.47 -37.94 -56.95
C LEU A 16 -1.81 -37.23 -55.76
N TYR A 17 -0.55 -36.80 -55.91
CA TYR A 17 0.21 -36.08 -54.89
C TYR A 17 0.22 -34.58 -55.15
N PHE A 18 -0.17 -33.77 -54.17
CA PHE A 18 0.06 -32.31 -54.19
C PHE A 18 0.93 -31.89 -53.00
N VAL A 19 1.99 -31.12 -53.28
CA VAL A 19 2.93 -30.61 -52.28
C VAL A 19 2.76 -29.10 -52.14
N SER A 20 2.46 -28.63 -50.92
CA SER A 20 2.57 -27.22 -50.57
C SER A 20 2.90 -27.08 -49.07
N ARG A 21 3.98 -26.36 -48.75
CA ARG A 21 4.42 -25.99 -47.39
C ARG A 21 4.68 -27.16 -46.42
N GLY A 22 5.27 -28.26 -46.89
CA GLY A 22 5.86 -29.29 -46.02
C GLY A 22 4.88 -30.33 -45.45
N TYR A 23 3.66 -30.40 -45.98
CA TYR A 23 2.68 -31.45 -45.68
C TYR A 23 2.31 -32.18 -46.97
N ILE A 24 2.08 -33.50 -46.90
CA ILE A 24 1.40 -34.27 -47.95
C ILE A 24 -0.06 -34.40 -47.52
N ARG A 25 -0.99 -33.95 -48.35
CA ARG A 25 -2.42 -34.20 -48.14
C ARG A 25 -2.82 -35.50 -48.86
N LEU A 26 -3.34 -36.46 -48.11
CA LEU A 26 -3.95 -37.67 -48.64
C LEU A 26 -5.45 -37.41 -48.80
N ALA A 27 -5.92 -37.29 -50.04
CA ALA A 27 -7.35 -37.41 -50.32
C ALA A 27 -7.66 -38.89 -50.53
N THR A 28 -8.12 -39.58 -49.48
CA THR A 28 -8.88 -40.83 -49.67
C THR A 28 -10.36 -40.47 -49.74
N GLY A 29 -11.16 -41.28 -50.45
CA GLY A 29 -12.58 -41.01 -50.75
C GLY A 29 -13.52 -40.87 -49.53
N VAL A 30 -12.99 -40.73 -48.31
CA VAL A 30 -13.72 -40.57 -47.06
C VAL A 30 -13.07 -39.49 -46.17
N GLY A 31 -12.72 -38.34 -46.75
CA GLY A 31 -12.55 -37.04 -46.05
C GLY A 31 -11.85 -37.06 -44.68
N VAL A 32 -10.62 -37.58 -44.58
CA VAL A 32 -9.79 -37.51 -43.37
C VAL A 32 -8.63 -36.53 -43.60
N ASP A 33 -8.55 -35.44 -42.81
CA ASP A 33 -7.40 -34.52 -42.80
C ASP A 33 -6.44 -34.97 -41.68
N LEU A 34 -5.32 -35.60 -42.05
CA LEU A 34 -4.28 -36.07 -41.12
C LEU A 34 -3.02 -35.21 -41.27
N GLN A 35 -2.66 -34.47 -40.22
CA GLN A 35 -1.32 -33.90 -40.07
C GLN A 35 -0.49 -34.79 -39.14
N THR A 36 0.64 -35.31 -39.61
CA THR A 36 1.52 -36.17 -38.79
C THR A 36 2.99 -35.83 -38.99
N ARG A 37 3.75 -35.85 -37.88
CA ARG A 37 5.22 -35.74 -37.80
C ARG A 37 5.77 -37.05 -37.21
N LEU A 38 6.77 -37.67 -37.83
CA LEU A 38 7.32 -38.99 -37.47
C LEU A 38 8.51 -38.89 -36.48
N VAL A 39 8.62 -39.82 -35.52
CA VAL A 39 9.75 -39.96 -34.56
C VAL A 39 10.17 -41.44 -34.43
N LYS A 40 11.49 -41.73 -34.37
CA LYS A 40 12.15 -43.06 -34.48
C LYS A 40 12.44 -43.75 -33.13
N PHE A 41 12.30 -45.09 -33.05
CA PHE A 41 13.01 -45.98 -32.09
C PHE A 41 13.33 -47.37 -32.72
N ASP A 42 14.47 -47.97 -32.35
CA ASP A 42 15.13 -49.08 -33.06
C ASP A 42 14.43 -50.46 -32.99
N LEU A 43 14.31 -51.06 -34.18
CA LEU A 43 14.17 -52.47 -34.57
C LEU A 43 12.95 -53.28 -34.04
N LYS A 44 11.80 -52.97 -34.66
CA LYS A 44 10.51 -53.70 -34.76
C LYS A 44 9.52 -53.58 -33.58
N TYR A 45 8.45 -52.78 -33.76
CA TYR A 45 7.24 -52.81 -32.91
C TYR A 45 5.95 -52.42 -33.65
N LEU A 46 4.83 -52.97 -33.18
CA LEU A 46 3.43 -52.71 -33.55
C LEU A 46 3.03 -51.25 -33.25
N SER A 47 2.35 -50.57 -34.18
CA SER A 47 1.80 -49.23 -33.97
C SER A 47 0.28 -49.25 -34.11
N LEU A 48 -0.43 -49.10 -33.01
CA LEU A 48 -1.78 -48.54 -33.03
C LEU A 48 -1.59 -47.03 -32.84
N ALA A 49 -1.90 -46.25 -33.88
CA ALA A 49 -1.79 -44.81 -33.86
C ALA A 49 -3.19 -44.19 -33.70
N SER A 50 -3.40 -43.52 -32.57
CA SER A 50 -4.35 -42.41 -32.49
C SER A 50 -3.53 -41.20 -32.03
N GLN A 51 -3.69 -40.11 -32.78
CA GLN A 51 -3.03 -38.80 -32.61
C GLN A 51 -2.02 -38.72 -31.45
N GLU A 52 -0.74 -38.79 -31.83
CA GLU A 52 0.44 -38.41 -31.05
C GLU A 52 1.00 -39.36 -29.96
N LYS A 53 0.54 -40.60 -29.79
CA LYS A 53 1.24 -41.56 -28.89
C LYS A 53 1.38 -42.99 -29.43
N VAL A 54 2.59 -43.53 -29.28
CA VAL A 54 2.90 -44.96 -29.45
C VAL A 54 2.30 -45.73 -28.27
N LEU A 55 1.44 -46.71 -28.56
CA LEU A 55 0.63 -47.40 -27.54
C LEU A 55 1.33 -48.54 -26.80
N PHE A 56 2.42 -49.12 -27.33
CA PHE A 56 3.21 -50.15 -26.64
C PHE A 56 4.70 -50.08 -27.05
N THR A 57 5.61 -50.39 -26.13
CA THR A 57 7.06 -50.49 -26.39
C THR A 57 7.65 -51.88 -26.14
N ASP A 58 6.82 -52.87 -25.79
CA ASP A 58 7.26 -54.27 -25.57
C ASP A 58 6.29 -55.24 -26.28
N GLN A 59 6.79 -56.40 -26.70
CA GLN A 59 5.93 -57.46 -27.25
C GLN A 59 4.99 -57.99 -26.15
N PRO A 60 3.66 -57.97 -26.34
CA PRO A 60 2.73 -58.64 -25.42
C PRO A 60 3.04 -60.14 -25.40
N LYS A 61 3.04 -60.74 -24.21
CA LYS A 61 3.24 -62.19 -24.05
C LYS A 61 1.91 -62.91 -24.16
N GLU A 62 1.96 -64.18 -24.54
CA GLU A 62 0.80 -65.09 -24.77
C GLU A 62 -0.15 -65.24 -23.55
N GLN A 63 0.20 -64.68 -22.39
CA GLN A 63 -0.53 -64.79 -21.12
C GLN A 63 -0.98 -63.42 -20.55
N ASP A 64 -0.83 -62.33 -21.31
CA ASP A 64 -1.26 -61.00 -20.86
C ASP A 64 -2.79 -60.87 -20.93
N ILE A 65 -3.43 -60.79 -19.77
CA ILE A 65 -4.87 -60.56 -19.61
C ILE A 65 -5.13 -59.05 -19.59
N PHE A 66 -6.10 -58.60 -20.38
CA PHE A 66 -6.52 -57.21 -20.43
C PHE A 66 -7.94 -57.04 -19.91
N THR A 67 -8.15 -56.05 -19.06
CA THR A 67 -9.46 -55.71 -18.52
C THR A 67 -9.96 -54.44 -19.20
N LEU A 68 -11.12 -54.53 -19.85
CA LEU A 68 -11.74 -53.40 -20.55
C LEU A 68 -12.78 -52.73 -19.63
N TYR A 69 -12.72 -51.42 -19.53
CA TYR A 69 -13.69 -50.59 -18.80
C TYR A 69 -14.31 -49.57 -19.77
N GLY A 70 -15.65 -49.54 -19.88
CA GLY A 70 -16.37 -48.63 -20.77
C GLY A 70 -17.32 -47.70 -20.00
N MET A 71 -17.30 -46.39 -20.30
CA MET A 71 -18.31 -45.45 -19.78
C MET A 71 -18.46 -44.22 -20.70
N GLY A 72 -19.62 -44.07 -21.36
CA GLY A 72 -19.98 -42.86 -22.12
C GLY A 72 -19.08 -42.54 -23.32
N GLY A 73 -18.76 -43.52 -24.17
CA GLY A 73 -17.96 -43.31 -25.39
C GLY A 73 -16.44 -43.19 -25.18
N VAL A 74 -15.96 -43.44 -23.94
CA VAL A 74 -14.54 -43.53 -23.60
C VAL A 74 -14.25 -44.90 -23.03
N TYR A 75 -13.20 -45.54 -23.53
CA TYR A 75 -12.80 -46.90 -23.18
C TYR A 75 -11.40 -46.90 -22.56
N TYR A 76 -11.22 -47.75 -21.55
CA TYR A 76 -9.94 -47.91 -20.85
C TYR A 76 -9.53 -49.37 -20.83
N LEU A 77 -8.29 -49.65 -21.26
CA LEU A 77 -7.66 -50.96 -21.19
C LEU A 77 -6.66 -50.97 -20.03
N ARG A 78 -6.80 -51.96 -19.16
CA ARG A 78 -5.83 -52.24 -18.09
C ARG A 78 -5.08 -53.53 -18.43
N ALA A 79 -3.76 -53.45 -18.57
CA ALA A 79 -2.92 -54.63 -18.71
C ALA A 79 -2.68 -55.31 -17.34
N SER A 80 -2.44 -56.61 -17.34
CA SER A 80 -2.08 -57.44 -16.17
C SER A 80 -0.92 -56.87 -15.33
N ASN A 81 -0.01 -56.12 -15.96
CA ASN A 81 1.10 -55.43 -15.30
C ASN A 81 0.73 -54.07 -14.65
N GLY A 82 -0.56 -53.70 -14.66
CA GLY A 82 -1.09 -52.51 -13.99
C GLY A 82 -1.07 -51.21 -14.82
N ARG A 83 -0.63 -51.25 -16.09
CA ARG A 83 -0.66 -50.08 -16.99
C ARG A 83 -2.06 -49.82 -17.54
N TRP A 84 -2.41 -48.54 -17.64
CA TRP A 84 -3.69 -48.06 -18.14
C TRP A 84 -3.53 -47.30 -19.46
N VAL A 85 -4.46 -47.53 -20.38
CA VAL A 85 -4.57 -46.83 -21.65
C VAL A 85 -6.01 -46.39 -21.82
N GLY A 86 -6.25 -45.10 -22.05
CA GLY A 86 -7.57 -44.55 -22.33
C GLY A 86 -7.67 -44.07 -23.78
N PHE A 87 -8.78 -44.33 -24.44
CA PHE A 87 -9.10 -43.78 -25.76
C PHE A 87 -10.58 -43.38 -25.84
N ARG A 88 -10.88 -42.35 -26.65
CA ARG A 88 -12.23 -41.81 -26.84
C ARG A 88 -12.70 -42.12 -28.25
N ASP A 89 -13.89 -42.69 -28.37
CA ASP A 89 -14.52 -42.93 -29.67
C ASP A 89 -15.17 -41.62 -30.14
N TRP A 90 -14.69 -41.05 -31.24
CA TRP A 90 -15.12 -39.72 -31.71
C TRP A 90 -16.20 -39.75 -32.80
N LYS A 91 -16.60 -40.93 -33.27
CA LYS A 91 -17.80 -41.14 -34.08
C LYS A 91 -18.26 -42.58 -33.82
N GLU A 92 -19.49 -42.75 -33.32
CA GLU A 92 -20.15 -43.98 -32.86
C GLU A 92 -20.12 -45.21 -33.82
N ASN A 93 -18.99 -45.58 -34.42
CA ASN A 93 -18.91 -46.61 -35.46
C ASN A 93 -17.59 -47.41 -35.48
N ILE A 94 -16.65 -47.20 -34.54
CA ILE A 94 -15.47 -48.09 -34.45
C ILE A 94 -15.79 -49.38 -33.67
N MET A 95 -16.79 -49.31 -32.77
CA MET A 95 -17.16 -50.40 -31.86
C MET A 95 -18.69 -50.64 -31.86
N GLU A 96 -19.34 -50.69 -33.04
CA GLU A 96 -20.74 -51.11 -33.13
C GLU A 96 -20.88 -52.57 -32.64
N GLY A 97 -21.54 -52.76 -31.49
CA GLY A 97 -21.75 -54.06 -30.82
C GLY A 97 -21.18 -54.17 -29.40
N PHE A 98 -20.30 -53.26 -28.97
CA PHE A 98 -19.70 -53.28 -27.63
C PHE A 98 -20.56 -52.52 -26.61
N THR A 99 -21.52 -53.21 -25.98
CA THR A 99 -22.28 -52.66 -24.84
C THR A 99 -21.78 -53.29 -23.53
N VAL A 100 -20.91 -52.59 -22.79
CA VAL A 100 -20.57 -52.98 -21.42
C VAL A 100 -21.64 -52.40 -20.49
N PRO A 101 -22.37 -53.21 -19.70
CA PRO A 101 -23.42 -52.70 -18.84
C PRO A 101 -22.84 -51.80 -17.74
N VAL A 102 -23.56 -50.72 -17.48
CA VAL A 102 -23.14 -49.66 -16.56
C VAL A 102 -23.15 -50.15 -15.12
N ARG A 103 -22.08 -49.78 -14.38
CA ARG A 103 -21.74 -50.00 -12.95
C ARG A 103 -21.00 -51.32 -12.62
N GLY A 104 -19.70 -51.17 -12.39
CA GLY A 104 -18.99 -51.92 -11.35
C GLY A 104 -18.38 -53.27 -11.72
N GLU A 105 -18.68 -53.84 -12.88
CA GLU A 105 -18.12 -55.14 -13.28
C GLU A 105 -17.09 -54.99 -14.40
N ALA A 106 -15.90 -55.54 -14.14
CA ALA A 106 -14.80 -55.66 -15.08
C ALA A 106 -15.08 -56.82 -16.04
N THR A 107 -14.95 -56.58 -17.36
CA THR A 107 -15.00 -57.67 -18.35
C THR A 107 -13.56 -58.06 -18.71
N GLU A 108 -13.17 -59.29 -18.39
CA GLU A 108 -11.91 -59.87 -18.85
C GLU A 108 -11.98 -60.12 -20.36
N VAL A 109 -10.99 -59.59 -21.08
CA VAL A 109 -10.82 -59.83 -22.51
C VAL A 109 -9.48 -60.54 -22.69
N SER A 110 -9.52 -61.80 -23.12
CA SER A 110 -8.32 -62.52 -23.55
C SER A 110 -8.08 -62.28 -25.03
N LEU A 111 -6.86 -61.84 -25.36
CA LEU A 111 -6.42 -61.67 -26.75
C LEU A 111 -5.68 -62.95 -27.16
N GLN A 112 -6.25 -63.70 -28.11
CA GLN A 112 -5.54 -64.81 -28.73
C GLN A 112 -4.89 -64.37 -30.04
N TYR A 113 -3.60 -64.67 -30.16
CA TYR A 113 -2.79 -64.44 -31.35
C TYR A 113 -3.05 -65.56 -32.36
N ASP A 114 -3.39 -65.20 -33.59
CA ASP A 114 -3.47 -66.14 -34.70
C ASP A 114 -2.55 -65.59 -35.80
N SER A 115 -1.41 -66.25 -36.03
CA SER A 115 -0.41 -65.79 -37.00
C SER A 115 -0.86 -66.11 -38.43
N PRO A 116 -1.06 -65.13 -39.34
CA PRO A 116 -1.05 -65.42 -40.77
C PRO A 116 0.38 -65.26 -41.31
N ASN A 117 0.71 -66.06 -42.31
CA ASN A 117 2.06 -66.22 -42.89
C ASN A 117 2.60 -65.02 -43.70
N GLU A 118 2.02 -63.81 -43.62
CA GLU A 118 2.49 -62.65 -44.41
C GLU A 118 2.50 -61.34 -43.59
N PRO A 119 3.68 -60.71 -43.33
CA PRO A 119 3.81 -59.61 -42.37
C PRO A 119 3.43 -58.21 -42.90
N GLU A 120 3.02 -58.07 -44.17
CA GLU A 120 2.86 -56.76 -44.82
C GLU A 120 1.42 -56.21 -44.78
N ASN A 121 0.43 -57.01 -44.39
CA ASN A 121 -0.99 -56.62 -44.43
C ASN A 121 -1.62 -56.28 -43.07
N GLY A 122 -0.83 -56.20 -41.99
CA GLY A 122 -1.33 -55.90 -40.66
C GLY A 122 -1.69 -57.11 -39.79
N PHE A 123 -2.02 -56.85 -38.53
CA PHE A 123 -2.27 -57.84 -37.48
C PHE A 123 -3.78 -58.02 -37.24
N VAL A 124 -4.18 -59.25 -36.92
CA VAL A 124 -5.55 -59.64 -36.59
C VAL A 124 -5.58 -60.21 -35.17
N PHE A 125 -6.36 -59.60 -34.28
CA PHE A 125 -6.55 -60.03 -32.90
C PHE A 125 -7.92 -60.69 -32.74
N LYS A 126 -8.02 -61.74 -31.92
CA LYS A 126 -9.31 -62.29 -31.51
C LYS A 126 -9.55 -62.05 -30.02
N ALA A 127 -10.68 -61.42 -29.68
CA ALA A 127 -11.10 -61.13 -28.32
C ALA A 127 -12.23 -62.10 -27.92
N ASN A 128 -12.09 -62.82 -26.80
CA ASN A 128 -13.17 -63.62 -26.24
C ASN A 128 -14.04 -62.75 -25.32
N ILE A 129 -15.33 -62.63 -25.65
CA ILE A 129 -16.28 -61.79 -24.94
C ILE A 129 -17.49 -62.66 -24.61
N ASN A 130 -17.76 -62.88 -23.31
CA ASN A 130 -18.88 -63.68 -22.81
C ASN A 130 -18.97 -65.11 -23.42
N GLY A 131 -17.85 -65.69 -23.85
CA GLY A 131 -17.78 -67.03 -24.43
C GLY A 131 -17.72 -67.09 -25.96
N GLU A 132 -17.78 -65.97 -26.68
CA GLU A 132 -17.65 -65.91 -28.14
C GLU A 132 -16.39 -65.14 -28.58
N LEU A 133 -15.67 -65.66 -29.58
CA LEU A 133 -14.45 -65.03 -30.14
C LEU A 133 -14.80 -64.05 -31.28
N GLN A 134 -14.36 -62.79 -31.17
CA GLN A 134 -14.56 -61.75 -32.19
C GLN A 134 -13.24 -61.15 -32.70
N THR A 135 -13.19 -60.66 -33.94
CA THR A 135 -11.94 -60.30 -34.66
C THR A 135 -11.71 -58.78 -34.77
N VAL A 136 -10.48 -58.29 -34.55
CA VAL A 136 -10.07 -56.86 -34.56
C VAL A 136 -8.76 -56.66 -35.36
N PHE A 137 -8.63 -55.59 -36.18
CA PHE A 137 -7.51 -55.38 -37.12
C PHE A 137 -6.54 -54.22 -36.76
N GLY A 138 -5.27 -54.28 -37.20
CA GLY A 138 -4.27 -53.17 -37.16
C GLY A 138 -3.19 -53.24 -38.26
N LEU A 139 -2.51 -52.13 -38.65
CA LEU A 139 -1.64 -52.00 -39.87
C LEU A 139 -0.13 -51.76 -39.58
N ALA A 140 0.79 -52.02 -40.54
CA ALA A 140 2.27 -51.86 -40.42
C ALA A 140 2.96 -51.25 -41.68
N PHE A 141 4.14 -50.60 -41.53
CA PHE A 141 4.94 -49.97 -42.63
C PHE A 141 6.46 -50.30 -42.57
N VAL A 142 7.15 -50.21 -43.73
CA VAL A 142 8.51 -50.75 -44.00
C VAL A 142 9.49 -49.66 -44.57
N SER A 143 10.33 -49.04 -43.72
CA SER A 143 11.59 -48.25 -44.00
C SER A 143 11.58 -46.74 -44.41
N VAL A 144 12.66 -45.97 -44.07
CA VAL A 144 12.90 -44.51 -44.40
C VAL A 144 14.42 -44.16 -44.56
N PRO A 145 14.85 -43.19 -45.42
CA PRO A 145 16.25 -42.89 -45.82
C PRO A 145 17.05 -41.86 -44.98
N GLU A 146 18.35 -41.71 -45.27
CA GLU A 146 19.38 -40.92 -44.52
C GLU A 146 19.14 -39.39 -44.48
N GLY A 147 19.26 -38.81 -43.27
CA GLY A 147 19.25 -37.35 -43.05
C GLY A 147 18.63 -36.83 -41.74
N PHE A 148 18.50 -37.62 -40.66
CA PHE A 148 17.83 -37.18 -39.42
C PHE A 148 18.68 -37.30 -38.14
N VAL A 149 18.61 -36.27 -37.30
CA VAL A 149 19.38 -36.07 -36.06
C VAL A 149 18.68 -36.71 -34.84
N HIS A 150 19.48 -37.34 -33.97
CA HIS A 150 19.09 -38.15 -32.82
C HIS A 150 18.47 -37.36 -31.64
N SER A 151 17.33 -37.81 -31.11
CA SER A 151 16.82 -37.42 -29.79
C SER A 151 17.29 -38.41 -28.70
N LYS A 152 18.52 -38.22 -28.21
CA LYS A 152 18.92 -38.71 -26.88
C LYS A 152 18.89 -37.51 -25.95
N GLU A 153 17.82 -37.39 -25.16
CA GLU A 153 17.66 -36.59 -23.92
C GLU A 153 16.20 -36.14 -23.75
N LEU A 154 15.27 -37.08 -23.53
CA LEU A 154 13.96 -36.78 -22.92
C LEU A 154 13.64 -37.88 -21.88
N PHE A 155 14.12 -37.58 -20.67
CA PHE A 155 13.80 -38.06 -19.32
C PHE A 155 13.70 -39.57 -18.99
N PRO A 156 14.48 -40.04 -17.99
CA PRO A 156 14.38 -41.37 -17.40
C PRO A 156 13.42 -41.43 -16.20
N ARG A 157 12.99 -42.66 -15.89
CA ARG A 157 12.40 -43.19 -14.63
C ARG A 157 10.87 -43.33 -14.59
N SER A 158 10.49 -44.60 -14.42
CA SER A 158 9.22 -45.09 -13.90
C SER A 158 8.72 -44.29 -12.68
N TYR A 159 7.57 -43.66 -12.81
CA TYR A 159 6.85 -43.08 -11.67
C TYR A 159 6.11 -44.18 -10.88
N PRO A 160 6.08 -44.13 -9.54
CA PRO A 160 5.26 -45.03 -8.71
C PRO A 160 3.77 -44.85 -9.02
N GLN A 161 2.96 -45.86 -8.70
CA GLN A 161 1.50 -45.85 -8.84
C GLN A 161 0.88 -44.71 -8.01
N TYR A 162 0.55 -43.58 -8.65
CA TYR A 162 -0.29 -42.54 -8.05
C TYR A 162 -1.75 -42.78 -8.43
N THR A 163 -2.56 -43.27 -7.48
CA THR A 163 -4.02 -43.28 -7.58
C THR A 163 -4.58 -41.89 -7.30
N LEU A 164 -4.33 -40.95 -8.20
CA LEU A 164 -4.96 -39.63 -8.14
C LEU A 164 -6.32 -39.64 -8.85
N PRO A 165 -7.31 -38.89 -8.34
CA PRO A 165 -8.62 -38.82 -8.99
C PRO A 165 -8.47 -38.25 -10.40
N PRO A 166 -8.96 -38.92 -11.46
CA PRO A 166 -8.97 -38.36 -12.80
C PRO A 166 -9.71 -37.01 -12.84
N LEU A 167 -9.10 -36.04 -13.54
CA LEU A 167 -9.61 -34.69 -13.76
C LEU A 167 -10.67 -34.73 -14.88
N TRP A 168 -11.94 -34.80 -14.51
CA TRP A 168 -13.08 -34.76 -15.44
C TRP A 168 -14.02 -33.60 -15.08
N PRO A 169 -14.65 -32.94 -16.07
CA PRO A 169 -15.55 -31.81 -15.81
C PRO A 169 -16.63 -32.13 -14.76
N GLY A 170 -16.87 -31.20 -13.85
CA GLY A 170 -17.86 -31.34 -12.78
C GLY A 170 -17.41 -32.12 -11.55
N ARG A 171 -16.18 -32.66 -11.52
CA ARG A 171 -15.66 -33.40 -10.38
C ARG A 171 -15.00 -32.47 -9.35
N SER A 172 -15.25 -32.77 -8.07
CA SER A 172 -14.45 -32.22 -6.97
C SER A 172 -13.21 -33.07 -6.71
N CYS A 173 -12.05 -32.41 -6.82
CA CYS A 173 -10.74 -32.92 -6.44
C CYS A 173 -10.21 -32.18 -5.21
N LYS A 174 -11.12 -31.60 -4.41
CA LYS A 174 -10.79 -30.78 -3.25
C LYS A 174 -9.76 -31.46 -2.34
N GLY A 175 -8.72 -30.72 -1.94
CA GLY A 175 -7.70 -31.21 -1.01
C GLY A 175 -6.69 -32.19 -1.61
N ALA A 176 -6.76 -32.52 -2.89
CA ALA A 176 -5.82 -33.43 -3.53
C ALA A 176 -4.45 -32.78 -3.78
N ASP A 177 -3.39 -33.59 -3.68
CA ASP A 177 -2.03 -33.19 -3.99
C ASP A 177 -1.64 -33.63 -5.41
N TYR A 178 -1.42 -32.64 -6.26
CA TYR A 178 -1.01 -32.75 -7.65
C TYR A 178 0.42 -32.28 -7.88
N SER A 179 1.17 -31.99 -6.81
CA SER A 179 2.60 -31.65 -6.90
C SER A 179 3.32 -32.76 -7.67
N THR A 180 4.27 -32.39 -8.55
CA THR A 180 5.06 -33.29 -9.42
C THR A 180 4.39 -33.84 -10.69
N LEU A 181 3.10 -33.55 -10.95
CA LEU A 181 2.44 -34.00 -12.17
C LEU A 181 2.52 -33.00 -13.32
N PRO A 182 2.60 -33.47 -14.59
CA PRO A 182 2.62 -32.60 -15.76
C PRO A 182 1.20 -32.16 -16.16
N PHE A 183 0.92 -30.85 -16.02
CA PHE A 183 -0.33 -30.21 -16.44
C PHE A 183 -0.18 -29.29 -17.64
N SER A 184 1.02 -29.20 -18.21
CA SER A 184 1.26 -28.42 -19.42
C SER A 184 0.37 -28.87 -20.59
N ALA A 185 -0.10 -27.92 -21.38
CA ALA A 185 -1.02 -28.06 -22.51
C ALA A 185 -2.38 -28.72 -22.17
N ARG A 186 -2.74 -28.82 -20.88
CA ARG A 186 -4.04 -29.40 -20.49
C ARG A 186 -5.16 -28.38 -20.58
N GLN A 187 -6.36 -28.93 -20.84
CA GLN A 187 -7.60 -28.19 -20.76
C GLN A 187 -8.37 -28.64 -19.51
N LEU A 188 -8.63 -27.69 -18.61
CA LEU A 188 -9.28 -27.89 -17.33
C LEU A 188 -10.58 -27.08 -17.32
N PHE A 189 -11.72 -27.76 -17.22
CA PHE A 189 -13.03 -27.14 -17.31
C PHE A 189 -13.91 -27.55 -16.15
N GLU A 190 -14.53 -26.57 -15.50
CA GLU A 190 -15.60 -26.81 -14.52
C GLU A 190 -15.17 -27.76 -13.39
N LEU A 191 -13.92 -27.63 -12.93
CA LEU A 191 -13.35 -28.44 -11.85
C LEU A 191 -13.39 -27.69 -10.51
N ASN A 192 -13.70 -28.42 -9.44
CA ASN A 192 -13.43 -27.93 -8.09
C ASN A 192 -12.07 -28.47 -7.64
N LEU A 193 -11.10 -27.57 -7.58
CA LEU A 193 -9.72 -27.78 -7.16
C LEU A 193 -9.42 -26.96 -5.88
N ASP A 194 -10.44 -26.67 -5.06
CA ASP A 194 -10.24 -25.95 -3.80
C ASP A 194 -9.30 -26.74 -2.88
N GLU A 195 -8.46 -26.04 -2.12
CA GLU A 195 -7.52 -26.62 -1.14
C GLU A 195 -6.53 -27.65 -1.75
N THR A 196 -6.41 -27.72 -3.07
CA THR A 196 -5.46 -28.62 -3.75
C THR A 196 -4.04 -28.08 -3.71
N SER A 197 -3.04 -28.95 -3.90
CA SER A 197 -1.64 -28.56 -4.04
C SER A 197 -1.13 -28.82 -5.46
N PHE A 198 -0.51 -27.83 -6.07
CA PHE A 198 0.19 -27.87 -7.35
C PHE A 198 1.63 -27.32 -7.21
N ASN A 199 2.17 -27.35 -5.99
CA ASN A 199 3.46 -26.75 -5.68
C ASN A 199 4.57 -27.28 -6.60
N HIS A 200 5.36 -26.35 -7.12
CA HIS A 200 6.50 -26.63 -8.01
C HIS A 200 6.16 -27.47 -9.25
N SER A 201 4.88 -27.51 -9.65
CA SER A 201 4.46 -28.21 -10.87
C SER A 201 4.55 -27.32 -12.11
N GLU A 202 4.29 -27.90 -13.28
CA GLU A 202 4.24 -27.19 -14.55
C GLU A 202 2.85 -27.28 -15.18
N MET A 203 2.29 -26.12 -15.51
CA MET A 203 0.99 -25.93 -16.16
C MET A 203 1.13 -24.87 -17.27
N ASN A 204 2.17 -25.03 -18.09
CA ASN A 204 2.46 -24.13 -19.21
C ASN A 204 1.52 -24.39 -20.39
N HIS A 205 1.13 -23.35 -21.15
CA HIS A 205 0.20 -23.46 -22.29
C HIS A 205 -1.15 -24.08 -21.93
N ALA A 206 -1.55 -24.01 -20.65
CA ALA A 206 -2.79 -24.60 -20.19
C ALA A 206 -3.98 -23.69 -20.47
N PHE A 207 -5.14 -24.31 -20.63
CA PHE A 207 -6.42 -23.62 -20.70
C PHE A 207 -7.26 -24.01 -19.49
N MET A 208 -7.64 -23.04 -18.66
CA MET A 208 -8.51 -23.26 -17.51
C MET A 208 -9.71 -22.33 -17.56
N LEU A 209 -10.91 -22.88 -17.40
CA LEU A 209 -12.14 -22.11 -17.45
C LEU A 209 -13.20 -22.66 -16.47
N LYS A 210 -13.83 -21.74 -15.72
CA LYS A 210 -14.86 -22.04 -14.71
C LYS A 210 -14.40 -23.02 -13.61
N CYS A 211 -13.10 -23.02 -13.28
CA CYS A 211 -12.57 -23.81 -12.18
C CYS A 211 -12.54 -22.99 -10.89
N THR A 212 -12.63 -23.68 -9.74
CA THR A 212 -12.40 -23.11 -8.42
C THR A 212 -11.12 -23.66 -7.82
N MET A 213 -10.31 -22.80 -7.23
CA MET A 213 -9.02 -23.10 -6.61
C MET A 213 -8.85 -22.28 -5.33
N ARG A 214 -9.94 -22.17 -4.56
CA ARG A 214 -9.92 -21.41 -3.29
C ARG A 214 -8.96 -22.07 -2.33
N LYS A 215 -8.06 -21.30 -1.71
CA LYS A 215 -7.06 -21.83 -0.75
C LYS A 215 -6.15 -22.92 -1.32
N ALA A 216 -6.05 -23.02 -2.64
CA ALA A 216 -5.12 -23.95 -3.27
C ALA A 216 -3.68 -23.45 -3.08
N SER A 217 -2.74 -24.39 -2.97
CA SER A 217 -1.31 -24.12 -2.89
C SER A 217 -0.67 -24.33 -4.26
N LEU A 218 -0.12 -23.28 -4.83
CA LEU A 218 0.55 -23.22 -6.14
C LEU A 218 1.92 -22.58 -6.00
N LYS A 219 2.57 -22.78 -4.85
CA LYS A 219 3.86 -22.20 -4.55
C LYS A 219 4.89 -22.64 -5.58
N GLY A 220 5.58 -21.67 -6.19
CA GLY A 220 6.64 -21.91 -7.16
C GLY A 220 6.18 -22.63 -8.43
N ILE A 221 4.87 -22.65 -8.74
CA ILE A 221 4.36 -23.26 -9.97
C ILE A 221 4.87 -22.49 -11.20
N GLN A 222 5.05 -23.20 -12.32
CA GLN A 222 5.25 -22.57 -13.63
C GLN A 222 3.96 -22.61 -14.44
N VAL A 223 3.45 -21.44 -14.81
CA VAL A 223 2.24 -21.25 -15.62
C VAL A 223 2.54 -20.22 -16.69
N LEU A 224 3.39 -20.60 -17.64
CA LEU A 224 3.81 -19.75 -18.75
C LEU A 224 2.84 -19.86 -19.92
N ASP A 225 2.54 -18.72 -20.55
CA ASP A 225 1.76 -18.66 -21.80
C ASP A 225 0.40 -19.39 -21.72
N SER A 226 -0.25 -19.32 -20.56
CA SER A 226 -1.51 -20.04 -20.26
C SER A 226 -2.71 -19.09 -20.17
N LEU A 227 -3.91 -19.63 -20.41
CA LEU A 227 -5.18 -18.90 -20.35
C LEU A 227 -6.03 -19.40 -19.18
N LEU A 228 -6.03 -18.66 -18.07
CA LEU A 228 -6.72 -18.98 -16.82
C LEU A 228 -7.80 -17.94 -16.47
N ASN A 229 -8.46 -17.42 -17.50
CA ASN A 229 -9.44 -16.33 -17.37
C ASN A 229 -10.70 -16.76 -16.60
N GLY A 230 -11.23 -15.84 -15.79
CA GLY A 230 -12.54 -15.98 -15.12
C GLY A 230 -12.62 -17.07 -14.05
N ASN A 231 -11.49 -17.61 -13.60
CA ASN A 231 -11.44 -18.64 -12.56
C ASN A 231 -11.39 -18.01 -11.15
N GLU A 232 -11.68 -18.83 -10.15
CA GLU A 232 -11.71 -18.45 -8.75
C GLU A 232 -10.44 -18.92 -8.02
N PHE A 233 -9.61 -17.99 -7.58
CA PHE A 233 -8.33 -18.20 -6.90
C PHE A 233 -8.28 -17.50 -5.54
N SER A 234 -9.42 -17.14 -4.94
CA SER A 234 -9.43 -16.46 -3.64
C SER A 234 -8.66 -17.22 -2.56
N GLU A 235 -7.87 -16.52 -1.76
CA GLU A 235 -7.06 -17.08 -0.66
C GLU A 235 -6.03 -18.15 -1.08
N SER A 236 -5.73 -18.30 -2.38
CA SER A 236 -4.73 -19.26 -2.86
C SER A 236 -3.30 -18.74 -2.70
N ASP A 237 -2.32 -19.66 -2.62
CA ASP A 237 -0.90 -19.35 -2.51
C ASP A 237 -0.18 -19.57 -3.84
N TRP A 238 0.15 -18.49 -4.52
CA TRP A 238 0.94 -18.46 -5.75
C TRP A 238 2.35 -17.92 -5.50
N SER A 239 2.81 -17.85 -4.26
CA SER A 239 4.12 -17.27 -3.95
C SER A 239 5.24 -17.94 -4.76
N GLU A 240 6.19 -17.13 -5.22
CA GLU A 240 7.34 -17.60 -6.03
C GLU A 240 6.97 -18.22 -7.40
N ALA A 241 5.70 -18.17 -7.82
CA ALA A 241 5.27 -18.71 -9.11
C ALA A 241 5.78 -17.88 -10.31
N ASP A 242 5.94 -18.54 -11.45
CA ASP A 242 6.19 -17.89 -12.73
C ASP A 242 4.94 -17.91 -13.60
N LEU A 243 4.28 -16.76 -13.71
CA LEU A 243 3.03 -16.57 -14.44
C LEU A 243 3.24 -15.75 -15.71
N SER A 244 4.49 -15.64 -16.17
CA SER A 244 4.87 -14.76 -17.27
C SER A 244 4.07 -15.06 -18.55
N ARG A 245 3.62 -14.00 -19.22
CA ARG A 245 2.83 -14.04 -20.47
C ARG A 245 1.49 -14.79 -20.38
N SER A 246 1.02 -15.10 -19.17
CA SER A 246 -0.28 -15.73 -18.96
C SER A 246 -1.42 -14.72 -18.83
N SER A 247 -2.64 -15.21 -18.99
CA SER A 247 -3.87 -14.44 -18.94
C SER A 247 -4.74 -14.88 -17.78
N PHE A 248 -5.10 -13.93 -16.92
CA PHE A 248 -5.95 -14.08 -15.74
C PHE A 248 -7.09 -13.06 -15.77
N GLU A 249 -7.55 -12.69 -16.96
CA GLU A 249 -8.59 -11.70 -17.14
C GLU A 249 -9.87 -12.13 -16.39
N ARG A 250 -10.48 -11.21 -15.64
CA ARG A 250 -11.70 -11.44 -14.85
C ARG A 250 -11.57 -12.54 -13.76
N ALA A 251 -10.36 -13.00 -13.45
CA ALA A 251 -10.15 -13.97 -12.39
C ALA A 251 -10.29 -13.31 -11.00
N ASN A 252 -10.62 -14.11 -9.99
CA ASN A 252 -10.71 -13.64 -8.61
C ASN A 252 -9.50 -14.10 -7.80
N PHE A 253 -8.63 -13.19 -7.42
CA PHE A 253 -7.44 -13.36 -6.58
C PHE A 253 -7.61 -12.67 -5.21
N THR A 254 -8.83 -12.44 -4.75
CA THR A 254 -9.08 -11.79 -3.45
C THR A 254 -8.30 -12.51 -2.35
N GLN A 255 -7.48 -11.78 -1.60
CA GLN A 255 -6.64 -12.32 -0.52
C GLN A 255 -5.64 -13.42 -0.94
N ALA A 256 -5.34 -13.56 -2.23
CA ALA A 256 -4.32 -14.51 -2.70
C ALA A 256 -2.91 -14.02 -2.36
N ASN A 257 -1.99 -14.95 -2.12
CA ASN A 257 -0.57 -14.66 -1.98
C ASN A 257 0.12 -14.79 -3.35
N LEU A 258 0.49 -13.68 -3.96
CA LEU A 258 1.26 -13.57 -5.20
C LEU A 258 2.67 -13.00 -4.93
N SER A 259 3.17 -13.11 -3.69
CA SER A 259 4.46 -12.52 -3.31
C SER A 259 5.61 -13.17 -4.09
N ARG A 260 6.57 -12.36 -4.52
CA ARG A 260 7.75 -12.79 -5.29
C ARG A 260 7.43 -13.55 -6.58
N THR A 261 6.24 -13.34 -7.16
CA THR A 261 5.86 -13.93 -8.45
C THR A 261 6.53 -13.22 -9.61
N ARG A 262 6.77 -13.94 -10.71
CA ARG A 262 7.12 -13.35 -12.00
C ARG A 262 5.86 -13.15 -12.82
N LEU A 263 5.51 -11.89 -13.07
CA LEU A 263 4.27 -11.49 -13.75
C LEU A 263 4.58 -10.76 -15.06
N SER A 264 5.77 -10.97 -15.64
CA SER A 264 6.20 -10.24 -16.83
C SER A 264 5.28 -10.52 -18.01
N GLY A 265 4.62 -9.48 -18.52
CA GLY A 265 3.63 -9.59 -19.60
C GLY A 265 2.31 -10.29 -19.22
N THR A 266 2.05 -10.53 -17.93
CA THR A 266 0.80 -11.15 -17.46
C THR A 266 -0.37 -10.18 -17.56
N ARG A 267 -1.57 -10.68 -17.91
CA ARG A 267 -2.78 -9.87 -18.03
C ARG A 267 -3.78 -10.15 -16.89
N PHE A 268 -4.02 -9.15 -16.05
CA PHE A 268 -5.00 -9.16 -14.96
C PHE A 268 -6.19 -8.22 -15.25
N ASN A 269 -6.49 -7.96 -16.53
CA ASN A 269 -7.56 -7.03 -16.89
C ASN A 269 -8.91 -7.46 -16.28
N HIS A 270 -9.57 -6.54 -15.59
CA HIS A 270 -10.80 -6.77 -14.82
C HIS A 270 -10.73 -7.87 -13.74
N ALA A 271 -9.54 -8.31 -13.34
CA ALA A 271 -9.37 -9.25 -12.24
C ALA A 271 -9.63 -8.58 -10.89
N ASN A 272 -10.07 -9.36 -9.91
CA ASN A 272 -10.21 -8.90 -8.53
C ASN A 272 -9.02 -9.35 -7.70
N LEU A 273 -8.09 -8.44 -7.40
CA LEU A 273 -6.88 -8.64 -6.61
C LEU A 273 -6.98 -7.94 -5.24
N ALA A 274 -8.19 -7.66 -4.76
CA ALA A 274 -8.38 -6.95 -3.50
C ALA A 274 -7.70 -7.71 -2.36
N ARG A 275 -6.88 -6.99 -1.56
CA ARG A 275 -6.10 -7.54 -0.44
C ARG A 275 -5.12 -8.66 -0.83
N ALA A 276 -4.79 -8.82 -2.10
CA ALA A 276 -3.75 -9.76 -2.52
C ALA A 276 -2.37 -9.27 -2.08
N ASP A 277 -1.46 -10.20 -1.79
CA ASP A 277 -0.06 -9.89 -1.51
C ASP A 277 0.78 -10.04 -2.78
N LEU A 278 1.20 -8.95 -3.39
CA LEU A 278 2.09 -8.92 -4.56
C LEU A 278 3.50 -8.42 -4.17
N SER A 279 3.87 -8.44 -2.89
CA SER A 279 5.15 -7.89 -2.44
C SER A 279 6.35 -8.59 -3.10
N GLY A 280 7.29 -7.77 -3.60
CA GLY A 280 8.46 -8.25 -4.33
C GLY A 280 8.18 -8.97 -5.66
N ALA A 281 6.97 -8.88 -6.22
CA ALA A 281 6.68 -9.43 -7.54
C ALA A 281 7.37 -8.64 -8.68
N GLU A 282 7.65 -9.30 -9.80
CA GLU A 282 8.21 -8.70 -11.00
C GLU A 282 7.10 -8.37 -12.00
N LEU A 283 6.76 -7.07 -12.15
CA LEU A 283 5.58 -6.61 -12.89
C LEU A 283 5.88 -6.00 -14.27
N ASN A 284 7.01 -6.35 -14.88
CA ASN A 284 7.41 -5.74 -16.15
C ASN A 284 6.35 -5.99 -17.23
N ALA A 285 5.74 -4.92 -17.74
CA ALA A 285 4.67 -4.97 -18.74
C ALA A 285 3.41 -5.77 -18.31
N THR A 286 3.15 -5.90 -17.01
CA THR A 286 1.88 -6.48 -16.51
C THR A 286 0.71 -5.53 -16.75
N GLU A 287 -0.45 -6.05 -17.15
CA GLU A 287 -1.65 -5.26 -17.43
C GLU A 287 -2.71 -5.42 -16.32
N PHE A 288 -3.22 -4.31 -15.81
CA PHE A 288 -4.22 -4.20 -14.74
C PHE A 288 -5.44 -3.35 -15.14
N TYR A 289 -5.77 -3.24 -16.44
CA TYR A 289 -6.87 -2.40 -16.91
C TYR A 289 -8.20 -2.82 -16.25
N GLY A 290 -8.84 -1.89 -15.53
CA GLY A 290 -10.07 -2.16 -14.79
C GLY A 290 -9.96 -3.19 -13.66
N ALA A 291 -8.75 -3.56 -13.24
CA ALA A 291 -8.54 -4.48 -12.13
C ALA A 291 -8.85 -3.81 -10.79
N ASN A 292 -9.27 -4.61 -9.80
CA ASN A 292 -9.45 -4.15 -8.43
C ASN A 292 -8.25 -4.56 -7.57
N LEU A 293 -7.36 -3.62 -7.25
CA LEU A 293 -6.20 -3.83 -6.37
C LEU A 293 -6.44 -3.25 -4.97
N ALA A 294 -7.69 -2.92 -4.60
CA ALA A 294 -7.96 -2.25 -3.33
C ALA A 294 -7.32 -3.00 -2.14
N GLU A 295 -6.57 -2.27 -1.31
CA GLU A 295 -5.87 -2.80 -0.13
C GLU A 295 -4.82 -3.88 -0.44
N ALA A 296 -4.37 -4.03 -1.70
CA ALA A 296 -3.31 -4.95 -2.07
C ALA A 296 -1.93 -4.49 -1.55
N ASN A 297 -1.05 -5.44 -1.26
CA ASN A 297 0.33 -5.19 -0.83
C ASN A 297 1.26 -5.25 -2.04
N LEU A 298 1.85 -4.12 -2.41
CA LEU A 298 2.77 -3.96 -3.55
C LEU A 298 4.13 -3.42 -3.13
N ARG A 299 4.55 -3.69 -1.89
CA ARG A 299 5.82 -3.22 -1.36
C ARG A 299 7.03 -3.82 -2.09
N ASN A 300 8.06 -3.01 -2.24
CA ASN A 300 9.34 -3.39 -2.86
C ASN A 300 9.19 -3.93 -4.30
N VAL A 301 8.26 -3.35 -5.08
CA VAL A 301 8.00 -3.77 -6.46
C VAL A 301 8.52 -2.72 -7.45
N ASN A 302 8.97 -3.16 -8.62
CA ASN A 302 9.17 -2.24 -9.75
C ASN A 302 7.87 -2.15 -10.56
N TRP A 303 7.17 -1.02 -10.44
CA TRP A 303 5.88 -0.76 -11.07
C TRP A 303 5.99 0.16 -12.32
N SER A 304 7.18 0.70 -12.61
CA SER A 304 7.42 1.70 -13.67
C SER A 304 6.89 1.32 -15.08
N ASN A 305 6.74 0.03 -15.38
CA ASN A 305 6.24 -0.48 -16.66
C ASN A 305 4.90 -1.21 -16.57
N ALA A 306 4.26 -1.20 -15.39
CA ALA A 306 2.91 -1.75 -15.24
C ALA A 306 1.90 -0.85 -15.96
N ARG A 307 0.88 -1.46 -16.57
CA ARG A 307 -0.13 -0.77 -17.36
C ARG A 307 -1.47 -0.81 -16.64
N PHE A 308 -2.05 0.36 -16.41
CA PHE A 308 -3.35 0.53 -15.77
C PHE A 308 -4.03 1.77 -16.34
N ASP A 309 -5.33 1.94 -16.09
CA ASP A 309 -6.10 3.09 -16.53
C ASP A 309 -6.97 3.63 -15.38
N THR A 310 -7.77 4.65 -15.66
CA THR A 310 -8.65 5.28 -14.68
C THR A 310 -9.73 4.36 -14.11
N SER A 311 -9.94 3.17 -14.67
CA SER A 311 -10.89 2.18 -14.16
C SER A 311 -10.27 1.20 -13.16
N THR A 312 -8.94 1.23 -13.00
CA THR A 312 -8.22 0.42 -12.00
C THR A 312 -8.40 1.01 -10.59
N SER A 313 -8.82 0.19 -9.63
CA SER A 313 -8.96 0.62 -8.22
C SER A 313 -7.65 0.41 -7.48
N LEU A 314 -7.01 1.51 -7.04
CA LEU A 314 -5.76 1.53 -6.27
C LEU A 314 -5.95 2.04 -4.83
N LYS A 315 -7.20 2.09 -4.36
CA LYS A 315 -7.55 2.56 -3.02
C LYS A 315 -6.89 1.71 -1.94
N GLY A 316 -6.18 2.33 -1.01
CA GLY A 316 -5.55 1.63 0.10
C GLY A 316 -4.37 0.72 -0.29
N VAL A 317 -3.89 0.76 -1.54
CA VAL A 317 -2.74 -0.04 -1.98
C VAL A 317 -1.49 0.40 -1.24
N ASP A 318 -0.66 -0.56 -0.84
CA ASP A 318 0.65 -0.28 -0.26
C ASP A 318 1.77 -0.39 -1.29
N PHE A 319 2.29 0.73 -1.74
CA PHE A 319 3.44 0.87 -2.65
C PHE A 319 4.76 1.12 -1.91
N SER A 320 4.86 0.92 -0.60
CA SER A 320 6.05 1.33 0.17
C SER A 320 7.34 0.75 -0.42
N HIS A 321 8.36 1.59 -0.55
CA HIS A 321 9.68 1.25 -1.10
C HIS A 321 9.67 0.72 -2.55
N SER A 322 8.61 1.00 -3.31
CA SER A 322 8.50 0.61 -4.72
C SER A 322 9.13 1.63 -5.65
N ASP A 323 9.53 1.16 -6.83
CA ASP A 323 9.96 2.02 -7.93
C ASP A 323 8.77 2.32 -8.84
N LEU A 324 8.22 3.52 -8.73
CA LEU A 324 7.07 3.99 -9.51
C LEU A 324 7.47 5.00 -10.58
N THR A 325 8.77 5.21 -10.81
CA THR A 325 9.32 6.25 -11.70
C THR A 325 8.56 6.31 -13.04
N ASN A 326 8.15 7.52 -13.45
CA ASN A 326 7.36 7.82 -14.66
C ASN A 326 5.97 7.17 -14.74
N SER A 327 5.40 6.67 -13.64
CA SER A 327 4.04 6.12 -13.63
C SER A 327 2.98 7.23 -13.63
N SER A 328 1.88 7.01 -14.35
CA SER A 328 0.75 7.94 -14.38
C SER A 328 -0.37 7.46 -13.45
N PHE A 329 -0.62 8.20 -12.37
CA PHE A 329 -1.75 8.04 -11.46
C PHE A 329 -2.87 9.06 -11.70
N ALA A 330 -2.85 9.73 -12.84
CA ALA A 330 -3.79 10.80 -13.14
C ALA A 330 -5.26 10.33 -13.04
N SER A 331 -6.09 11.13 -12.36
CA SER A 331 -7.52 10.91 -12.17
C SER A 331 -7.94 9.63 -11.42
N LEU A 332 -7.02 8.97 -10.72
CA LEU A 332 -7.31 7.77 -9.92
C LEU A 332 -7.82 8.09 -8.52
N ASP A 333 -8.63 7.18 -7.97
CA ASP A 333 -8.91 7.13 -6.52
C ASP A 333 -7.75 6.43 -5.81
N LEU A 334 -6.89 7.23 -5.17
CA LEU A 334 -5.75 6.80 -4.37
C LEU A 334 -5.99 6.99 -2.87
N ALA A 335 -7.26 7.14 -2.45
CA ALA A 335 -7.58 7.33 -1.05
C ALA A 335 -6.96 6.21 -0.21
N LYS A 336 -6.26 6.59 0.87
CA LYS A 336 -5.55 5.69 1.79
C LYS A 336 -4.39 4.90 1.18
N ALA A 337 -3.98 5.15 -0.06
CA ALA A 337 -2.80 4.51 -0.64
C ALA A 337 -1.53 4.92 0.14
N ILE A 338 -0.55 4.03 0.21
CA ILE A 338 0.68 4.21 0.99
C ILE A 338 1.86 4.21 0.03
N PHE A 339 2.57 5.33 -0.07
CA PHE A 339 3.74 5.55 -0.92
C PHE A 339 5.03 5.65 -0.11
N ARG A 340 5.06 5.19 1.15
CA ARG A 340 6.16 5.44 2.06
C ARG A 340 7.52 5.03 1.48
N GLY A 341 8.45 5.99 1.35
CA GLY A 341 9.78 5.75 0.79
C GLY A 341 9.80 5.21 -0.64
N ALA A 342 8.71 5.38 -1.41
CA ALA A 342 8.66 5.02 -2.83
C ALA A 342 9.39 6.05 -3.70
N LYS A 343 9.92 5.62 -4.85
CA LYS A 343 10.48 6.52 -5.85
C LYS A 343 9.38 7.04 -6.76
N LEU A 344 9.18 8.35 -6.77
CA LEU A 344 8.07 9.01 -7.46
C LEU A 344 8.52 9.93 -8.61
N ASP A 345 9.80 9.89 -8.99
CA ASP A 345 10.34 10.77 -10.03
C ASP A 345 9.54 10.68 -11.34
N GLY A 346 9.03 11.83 -11.82
CA GLY A 346 8.26 11.93 -13.05
C GLY A 346 6.84 11.38 -12.97
N CYS A 347 6.35 11.00 -11.79
CA CYS A 347 4.98 10.54 -11.62
C CYS A 347 3.95 11.66 -11.84
N ASP A 348 2.78 11.28 -12.35
CA ASP A 348 1.65 12.19 -12.56
C ASP A 348 0.47 11.86 -11.62
N PHE A 349 0.13 12.77 -10.71
CA PHE A 349 -0.99 12.66 -9.77
C PHE A 349 -2.11 13.67 -10.07
N ARG A 350 -2.12 14.32 -11.24
CA ARG A 350 -3.17 15.30 -11.61
C ARG A 350 -4.56 14.66 -11.61
N GLY A 351 -5.54 15.34 -11.02
CA GLY A 351 -6.91 14.86 -10.86
C GLY A 351 -7.12 13.76 -9.82
N ALA A 352 -6.05 13.21 -9.22
CA ALA A 352 -6.15 12.11 -8.28
C ALA A 352 -6.84 12.52 -6.96
N ILE A 353 -7.50 11.55 -6.32
CA ILE A 353 -8.09 11.69 -4.98
C ILE A 353 -7.07 11.17 -3.97
N LEU A 354 -6.61 12.03 -3.05
CA LEU A 354 -5.48 11.78 -2.16
C LEU A 354 -5.88 11.78 -0.67
N ASP A 355 -7.16 11.56 -0.39
CA ASP A 355 -7.72 11.49 0.95
C ASP A 355 -7.06 10.37 1.78
N GLY A 356 -6.32 10.75 2.81
CA GLY A 356 -5.64 9.84 3.72
C GLY A 356 -4.44 9.11 3.11
N THR A 357 -3.94 9.57 1.96
CA THR A 357 -2.75 9.02 1.32
C THR A 357 -1.50 9.31 2.15
N ASP A 358 -0.55 8.38 2.15
CA ASP A 358 0.70 8.49 2.90
C ASP A 358 1.89 8.64 1.96
N PHE A 359 2.46 9.85 1.87
CA PHE A 359 3.67 10.19 1.11
C PHE A 359 4.91 10.29 2.01
N SER A 360 4.89 9.73 3.21
CA SER A 360 6.02 9.86 4.15
C SER A 360 7.33 9.33 3.55
N GLU A 361 8.45 9.97 3.88
CA GLU A 361 9.80 9.57 3.41
C GLU A 361 9.96 9.59 1.87
N THR A 362 9.12 10.31 1.12
CA THR A 362 9.22 10.45 -0.35
C THR A 362 9.83 11.79 -0.77
N ASP A 363 10.35 11.84 -2.00
CA ASP A 363 10.72 13.08 -2.68
C ASP A 363 9.62 13.46 -3.68
N LEU A 364 9.02 14.64 -3.50
CA LEU A 364 7.94 15.16 -4.34
C LEU A 364 8.40 16.25 -5.33
N THR A 365 9.70 16.55 -5.42
CA THR A 365 10.25 17.64 -6.25
C THR A 365 10.02 17.48 -7.75
N HIS A 366 9.89 16.24 -8.23
CA HIS A 366 9.67 15.92 -9.64
C HIS A 366 8.33 15.24 -9.91
N VAL A 367 7.36 15.45 -9.01
CA VAL A 367 6.01 14.88 -9.11
C VAL A 367 5.03 15.92 -9.63
N GLN A 368 4.18 15.54 -10.58
CA GLN A 368 3.16 16.43 -11.14
C GLN A 368 1.87 16.33 -10.31
N PHE A 369 1.39 17.48 -9.84
CA PHE A 369 0.13 17.62 -9.12
C PHE A 369 -0.77 18.66 -9.81
N ASP A 370 -2.07 18.65 -9.48
CA ASP A 370 -2.95 19.76 -9.84
C ASP A 370 -2.51 21.06 -9.16
N GLU A 371 -3.00 22.19 -9.67
CA GLU A 371 -2.84 23.48 -9.00
C GLU A 371 -3.37 23.45 -7.54
N TYR A 372 -4.40 22.65 -7.30
CA TYR A 372 -5.03 22.42 -6.00
C TYR A 372 -5.33 20.93 -5.80
N PRO A 373 -4.37 20.14 -5.28
CA PRO A 373 -4.55 18.71 -5.11
C PRO A 373 -5.68 18.39 -4.12
N LYS A 374 -6.37 17.26 -4.34
CA LYS A 374 -7.45 16.79 -3.47
C LYS A 374 -6.91 15.99 -2.29
N PHE A 375 -6.19 16.68 -1.41
CA PHE A 375 -5.80 16.15 -0.11
C PHE A 375 -7.00 16.06 0.84
N SER A 376 -6.77 15.47 2.00
CA SER A 376 -7.77 15.27 3.03
C SER A 376 -8.45 16.55 3.49
N ALA A 377 -9.74 16.41 3.85
CA ALA A 377 -10.59 17.49 4.33
C ALA A 377 -11.17 17.26 5.73
N GLU A 378 -10.71 16.23 6.46
CA GLU A 378 -11.21 15.91 7.80
C GLU A 378 -10.11 15.38 8.75
N PRO A 379 -10.21 15.63 10.07
CA PRO A 379 -9.15 15.28 11.03
C PRO A 379 -8.80 13.78 11.11
N GLY A 380 -9.75 12.90 10.81
CA GLY A 380 -9.59 11.45 10.99
C GLY A 380 -8.81 10.73 9.89
N LYS A 381 -8.38 11.44 8.84
CA LYS A 381 -7.76 10.85 7.65
C LYS A 381 -6.67 11.75 7.08
N LEU A 382 -5.70 12.19 7.87
CA LEU A 382 -4.65 13.12 7.39
C LEU A 382 -3.93 12.59 6.13
N THR A 383 -3.70 13.45 5.14
CA THR A 383 -2.71 13.15 4.10
C THR A 383 -1.34 13.38 4.71
N LYS A 384 -0.46 12.37 4.64
CA LYS A 384 0.81 12.40 5.36
C LYS A 384 1.99 12.68 4.44
N PHE A 385 2.93 13.45 4.97
CA PHE A 385 4.19 13.84 4.34
C PHE A 385 5.35 13.73 5.34
N CYS A 386 5.25 12.82 6.31
CA CYS A 386 6.20 12.78 7.41
C CYS A 386 7.61 12.50 6.88
N GLY A 387 8.58 13.38 7.14
CA GLY A 387 9.94 13.23 6.62
C GLY A 387 10.08 13.29 5.09
N ALA A 388 9.04 13.75 4.37
CA ALA A 388 9.08 13.90 2.91
C ALA A 388 9.72 15.24 2.50
N ILE A 389 10.24 15.30 1.27
CA ILE A 389 10.63 16.56 0.63
C ILE A 389 9.41 17.08 -0.15
N VAL A 390 8.84 18.20 0.27
CA VAL A 390 7.58 18.73 -0.27
C VAL A 390 7.79 20.13 -0.84
N PRO A 391 7.65 20.33 -2.15
CA PRO A 391 7.67 21.66 -2.74
C PRO A 391 6.47 22.49 -2.27
N PHE A 392 6.70 23.76 -1.93
CA PHE A 392 5.63 24.68 -1.53
C PHE A 392 4.53 24.76 -2.59
N GLY A 393 4.85 24.63 -3.88
CA GLY A 393 3.87 24.60 -4.96
C GLY A 393 2.80 23.52 -4.85
N VAL A 394 3.09 22.41 -4.14
CA VAL A 394 2.17 21.26 -3.96
C VAL A 394 1.11 21.55 -2.91
N ILE A 395 1.51 22.03 -1.73
CA ILE A 395 0.62 22.26 -0.58
C ILE A 395 0.16 23.72 -0.45
N LYS A 396 0.94 24.65 -1.02
CA LYS A 396 0.78 26.11 -0.93
C LYS A 396 0.45 26.53 0.50
N ARG A 397 -0.67 27.23 0.70
CA ARG A 397 -1.16 27.71 1.99
C ARG A 397 -2.30 26.86 2.57
N ARG A 398 -2.50 25.64 2.07
CA ARG A 398 -3.60 24.73 2.46
C ARG A 398 -3.06 23.53 3.23
N TRP A 399 -2.66 23.76 4.47
CA TRP A 399 -2.04 22.76 5.34
C TRP A 399 -3.03 22.04 6.25
N SER A 400 -4.29 22.51 6.27
CA SER A 400 -5.34 21.86 7.05
C SER A 400 -5.43 20.37 6.73
N TYR A 401 -5.49 19.54 7.76
CA TYR A 401 -5.55 18.08 7.65
C TYR A 401 -4.33 17.41 7.00
N LEU A 402 -3.19 18.10 6.94
CA LEU A 402 -1.91 17.52 6.54
C LEU A 402 -1.08 17.11 7.76
N ASP A 403 -0.38 16.00 7.65
CA ASP A 403 0.71 15.64 8.56
C ASP A 403 2.05 15.99 7.89
N LEU A 404 2.65 17.10 8.31
CA LEU A 404 3.92 17.63 7.82
C LEU A 404 5.05 17.36 8.81
N SER A 405 4.90 16.37 9.71
CA SER A 405 5.89 16.10 10.75
C SER A 405 7.27 15.85 10.19
N ASN A 406 8.26 16.64 10.59
CA ASN A 406 9.65 16.58 10.10
C ASN A 406 9.80 16.68 8.56
N ALA A 407 8.80 17.20 7.85
CA ALA A 407 8.88 17.38 6.40
C ALA A 407 9.91 18.46 6.04
N GLN A 408 10.62 18.27 4.92
CA GLN A 408 11.48 19.27 4.33
C GLN A 408 10.69 20.05 3.28
N LEU A 409 10.22 21.23 3.65
CA LEU A 409 9.50 22.11 2.75
C LEU A 409 10.50 22.92 1.92
N VAL A 410 10.39 22.85 0.59
CA VAL A 410 11.30 23.53 -0.37
C VAL A 410 10.56 24.57 -1.21
N ASP A 411 11.28 25.49 -1.84
CA ASP A 411 10.72 26.58 -2.67
C ASP A 411 9.76 27.52 -1.93
N PHE A 412 10.07 27.83 -0.67
CA PHE A 412 9.27 28.75 0.16
C PHE A 412 9.26 30.19 -0.37
N PRO A 413 8.11 30.90 -0.26
CA PRO A 413 8.09 32.35 -0.40
C PRO A 413 8.73 33.04 0.82
N ASP A 414 9.22 34.27 0.63
CA ASP A 414 9.72 35.12 1.73
C ASP A 414 8.61 35.49 2.74
N VAL A 415 7.36 35.59 2.26
CA VAL A 415 6.17 35.83 3.08
C VAL A 415 5.23 34.63 2.96
N LEU A 416 5.17 33.83 4.02
CA LEU A 416 4.34 32.64 4.06
C LEU A 416 2.86 32.97 4.26
N SER A 417 2.55 33.94 5.13
CA SER A 417 1.16 34.34 5.40
C SER A 417 1.06 35.83 5.74
N ASP A 418 0.06 36.48 5.15
CA ASP A 418 -0.30 37.88 5.37
C ASP A 418 -1.84 38.05 5.34
N ALA A 419 -2.33 39.29 5.40
CA ALA A 419 -3.76 39.58 5.43
C ALA A 419 -4.53 39.10 4.18
N ASP A 420 -3.87 39.07 3.02
CA ASP A 420 -4.43 38.72 1.72
C ASP A 420 -4.23 37.23 1.38
N ASN A 421 -3.17 36.62 1.91
CA ASN A 421 -2.72 35.27 1.60
C ASN A 421 -2.56 34.44 2.88
N LYS A 422 -3.67 34.09 3.51
CA LYS A 422 -3.67 33.39 4.80
C LYS A 422 -3.26 31.93 4.68
N LEU A 423 -2.41 31.49 5.61
CA LEU A 423 -2.10 30.08 5.83
C LEU A 423 -3.21 29.40 6.62
N GLU A 424 -3.82 28.38 6.03
CA GLU A 424 -4.83 27.53 6.68
C GLU A 424 -4.20 26.20 7.11
N ALA A 425 -3.92 26.04 8.41
CA ALA A 425 -3.26 24.87 9.01
C ALA A 425 -4.10 24.24 10.14
N ARG A 426 -5.42 24.22 9.98
CA ARG A 426 -6.35 23.67 10.98
C ARG A 426 -6.20 22.16 11.08
N HIS A 427 -6.13 21.62 12.29
CA HIS A 427 -5.92 20.18 12.52
C HIS A 427 -4.68 19.61 11.81
N ALA A 428 -3.73 20.46 11.41
CA ALA A 428 -2.47 20.01 10.83
C ALA A 428 -1.56 19.45 11.93
N VAL A 429 -0.66 18.55 11.55
CA VAL A 429 0.43 18.08 12.42
C VAL A 429 1.72 18.67 11.87
N LEU A 430 2.34 19.58 12.62
CA LEU A 430 3.50 20.36 12.18
C LEU A 430 4.73 20.09 13.06
N SER A 431 4.72 18.96 13.77
CA SER A 431 5.74 18.61 14.74
C SER A 431 7.12 18.49 14.10
N GLY A 432 8.11 19.17 14.67
CA GLY A 432 9.50 19.17 14.17
C GLY A 432 9.73 19.99 12.89
N LEU A 433 8.73 20.76 12.44
CA LEU A 433 8.93 21.69 11.33
C LEU A 433 9.70 22.94 11.80
N GLU A 434 10.69 23.37 11.01
CA GLU A 434 11.47 24.57 11.28
C GLU A 434 10.98 25.73 10.41
N LEU A 435 10.44 26.79 11.05
CA LEU A 435 9.88 27.96 10.36
C LEU A 435 10.51 29.28 10.84
N GLN A 436 11.71 29.23 11.45
CA GLN A 436 12.28 30.40 12.12
C GLN A 436 12.41 31.60 11.16
N ARG A 437 12.22 32.82 11.70
CA ARG A 437 12.33 34.10 10.97
C ARG A 437 11.31 34.33 9.85
N GLN A 438 10.33 33.47 9.67
CA GLN A 438 9.29 33.62 8.65
C GLN A 438 8.21 34.64 9.02
N ALA A 439 7.63 35.29 8.00
CA ALA A 439 6.43 36.11 8.14
C ALA A 439 5.18 35.23 7.94
N ILE A 440 4.46 34.97 9.04
CA ILE A 440 3.33 34.03 9.11
C ILE A 440 2.14 34.70 9.84
N GLN A 441 1.79 35.91 9.42
CA GLN A 441 0.70 36.68 10.02
C GLN A 441 -0.68 36.15 9.59
N PHE A 442 -1.71 36.36 10.40
CA PHE A 442 -3.10 35.97 10.11
C PHE A 442 -3.30 34.47 9.82
N ALA A 443 -2.36 33.63 10.24
CA ALA A 443 -2.40 32.20 9.99
C ALA A 443 -3.36 31.48 10.96
N ASN A 444 -3.93 30.38 10.49
CA ASN A 444 -4.91 29.60 11.24
C ASN A 444 -4.36 28.23 11.64
N PHE A 445 -3.91 28.12 12.89
CA PHE A 445 -3.40 26.91 13.52
C PHE A 445 -4.42 26.27 14.49
N GLN A 446 -5.72 26.54 14.31
CA GLN A 446 -6.74 26.03 15.21
C GLN A 446 -6.70 24.49 15.31
N ASP A 447 -6.72 23.98 16.55
CA ASP A 447 -6.72 22.54 16.87
C ASP A 447 -5.57 21.74 16.19
N SER A 448 -4.47 22.41 15.84
CA SER A 448 -3.28 21.80 15.25
C SER A 448 -2.33 21.21 16.31
N ASP A 449 -1.51 20.25 15.89
CA ASP A 449 -0.40 19.73 16.69
C ASP A 449 0.89 20.46 16.32
N LEU A 450 1.39 21.25 17.26
CA LEU A 450 2.53 22.15 17.13
C LEU A 450 3.70 21.71 18.01
N ARG A 451 3.68 20.49 18.56
CA ARG A 451 4.71 20.03 19.48
C ARG A 451 6.07 19.96 18.79
N GLY A 452 7.06 20.66 19.36
CA GLY A 452 8.40 20.74 18.81
C GLY A 452 8.56 21.61 17.56
N ILE A 453 7.54 22.40 17.18
CA ILE A 453 7.70 23.39 16.13
C ILE A 453 8.61 24.53 16.60
N ASN A 454 9.40 25.09 15.68
CA ASN A 454 10.26 26.23 15.97
C ASN A 454 9.79 27.48 15.21
N PHE A 455 9.09 28.36 15.91
CA PHE A 455 8.64 29.69 15.49
C PHE A 455 9.55 30.82 15.98
N SER A 456 10.83 30.52 16.27
CA SER A 456 11.74 31.55 16.78
C SER A 456 11.86 32.70 15.79
N LYS A 457 11.72 33.94 16.29
CA LYS A 457 11.80 35.19 15.51
C LYS A 457 10.78 35.29 14.36
N CYS A 458 9.70 34.51 14.38
CA CYS A 458 8.63 34.65 13.41
C CYS A 458 7.77 35.88 13.69
N ASN A 459 7.16 36.43 12.63
CA ASN A 459 6.04 37.33 12.76
C ASN A 459 4.73 36.51 12.69
N LEU A 460 4.03 36.38 13.82
CA LEU A 460 2.80 35.60 13.99
C LEU A 460 1.62 36.48 14.40
N ASP A 461 1.67 37.77 14.08
CA ASP A 461 0.62 38.72 14.43
C ASP A 461 -0.75 38.26 13.86
N PHE A 462 -1.80 38.44 14.65
CA PHE A 462 -3.19 38.09 14.35
C PHE A 462 -3.47 36.61 14.09
N SER A 463 -2.49 35.72 14.32
CA SER A 463 -2.64 34.29 14.08
C SER A 463 -3.48 33.59 15.17
N GLN A 464 -4.22 32.57 14.76
CA GLN A 464 -5.16 31.81 15.59
C GLN A 464 -4.55 30.47 15.98
N PHE A 465 -4.38 30.24 17.28
CA PHE A 465 -3.86 29.01 17.88
C PHE A 465 -4.88 28.34 18.80
N THR A 466 -6.16 28.69 18.66
CA THR A 466 -7.20 28.24 19.56
C THR A 466 -7.26 26.70 19.61
N GLY A 467 -7.16 26.11 20.80
CA GLY A 467 -7.18 24.64 20.97
C GLY A 467 -5.92 23.90 20.49
N ALA A 468 -4.87 24.60 20.05
CA ALA A 468 -3.65 23.97 19.56
C ALA A 468 -2.89 23.20 20.67
N LEU A 469 -2.19 22.14 20.26
CA LEU A 469 -1.32 21.35 21.12
C LEU A 469 0.13 21.81 20.92
N ALA A 470 0.60 22.73 21.75
CA ALA A 470 1.97 23.27 21.70
C ALA A 470 2.82 22.88 22.93
N GLY A 471 2.22 22.17 23.89
CA GLY A 471 2.85 21.79 25.15
C GLY A 471 3.57 20.44 25.13
N GLY A 472 4.60 20.32 25.94
CA GLY A 472 5.40 19.11 26.15
C GLY A 472 6.14 19.12 27.49
N ILE A 473 6.34 17.94 28.08
CA ILE A 473 7.17 17.73 29.29
C ILE A 473 8.14 16.57 29.08
N GLY A 474 9.31 16.65 29.68
CA GLY A 474 10.33 15.60 29.60
C GLY A 474 10.83 15.41 28.16
N GLU A 475 10.59 14.23 27.59
CA GLU A 475 10.97 13.88 26.22
C GLU A 475 10.00 14.41 25.15
N MET A 476 8.81 14.88 25.55
CA MET A 476 7.88 15.51 24.61
C MET A 476 8.34 16.94 24.29
N PRO A 477 8.63 17.26 23.01
CA PRO A 477 9.09 18.59 22.65
C PRO A 477 7.94 19.60 22.74
N SER A 478 8.19 20.75 23.35
CA SER A 478 7.26 21.88 23.36
C SER A 478 7.54 22.83 22.19
N ALA A 479 6.54 23.63 21.82
CA ALA A 479 6.70 24.67 20.80
C ALA A 479 7.61 25.80 21.29
N VAL A 480 8.41 26.34 20.36
CA VAL A 480 9.33 27.46 20.63
C VAL A 480 8.87 28.70 19.86
N PHE A 481 8.48 29.75 20.60
CA PHE A 481 8.09 31.08 20.13
C PHE A 481 9.10 32.16 20.54
N PHE A 482 10.37 31.76 20.70
CA PHE A 482 11.44 32.64 21.19
C PHE A 482 11.55 33.90 20.30
N ALA A 483 11.45 35.08 20.91
CA ALA A 483 11.52 36.37 20.22
C ALA A 483 10.53 36.54 19.04
N ALA A 484 9.39 35.83 19.06
CA ALA A 484 8.34 35.98 18.06
C ALA A 484 7.49 37.25 18.30
N SER A 485 6.97 37.84 17.24
CA SER A 485 5.89 38.85 17.31
C SER A 485 4.54 38.14 17.34
N LEU A 486 3.71 38.47 18.31
CA LEU A 486 2.43 37.81 18.61
C LEU A 486 1.34 38.85 18.85
N MET A 487 1.37 39.98 18.13
CA MET A 487 0.37 41.03 18.30
C MET A 487 -1.03 40.47 17.99
N ASN A 488 -1.97 40.59 18.91
CA ASN A 488 -3.35 40.08 18.76
C ASN A 488 -3.45 38.57 18.43
N ALA A 489 -2.44 37.76 18.76
CA ALA A 489 -2.54 36.31 18.59
C ALA A 489 -3.48 35.66 19.63
N ASP A 490 -4.25 34.65 19.22
CA ASP A 490 -5.20 33.95 20.13
C ASP A 490 -4.75 32.52 20.41
N PHE A 491 -4.37 32.23 21.65
CA PHE A 491 -4.04 30.90 22.16
C PHE A 491 -5.10 30.36 23.13
N SER A 492 -6.34 30.83 23.03
CA SER A 492 -7.42 30.37 23.90
C SER A 492 -7.62 28.85 23.81
N ARG A 493 -7.83 28.19 24.95
CA ARG A 493 -7.98 26.73 25.07
C ARG A 493 -6.76 25.90 24.60
N ALA A 494 -5.62 26.52 24.28
CA ALA A 494 -4.43 25.80 23.87
C ALA A 494 -3.76 25.08 25.05
N ASN A 495 -3.04 24.00 24.77
CA ASN A 495 -2.08 23.42 25.71
C ASN A 495 -0.70 24.00 25.41
N LEU A 496 -0.15 24.77 26.34
CA LEU A 496 1.15 25.45 26.26
C LEU A 496 2.10 25.00 27.36
N THR A 497 1.90 23.81 27.91
CA THR A 497 2.76 23.24 28.95
C THR A 497 4.23 23.26 28.51
N GLY A 498 5.10 23.95 29.23
CA GLY A 498 6.54 24.02 28.90
C GLY A 498 6.88 24.75 27.59
N ALA A 499 5.92 25.41 26.93
CA ALA A 499 6.17 26.19 25.72
C ALA A 499 7.07 27.40 26.00
N ASP A 500 7.92 27.75 25.03
CA ASP A 500 8.92 28.80 25.18
C ASP A 500 8.51 30.08 24.46
N PHE A 501 7.99 31.04 25.22
CA PHE A 501 7.65 32.39 24.77
C PHE A 501 8.69 33.43 25.24
N SER A 502 9.92 33.00 25.52
CA SER A 502 10.97 33.91 25.98
C SER A 502 11.20 35.03 24.97
N HIS A 503 11.33 36.27 25.45
CA HIS A 503 11.57 37.47 24.65
C HIS A 503 10.52 37.78 23.58
N CYS A 504 9.34 37.16 23.62
CA CYS A 504 8.29 37.43 22.65
C CYS A 504 7.64 38.81 22.88
N TYR A 505 6.99 39.31 21.84
CA TYR A 505 6.12 40.49 21.90
C TYR A 505 4.67 40.05 21.80
N PHE A 506 4.03 39.79 22.93
CA PHE A 506 2.67 39.26 23.00
C PHE A 506 1.73 40.28 23.62
N TYR A 507 1.12 41.10 22.75
CA TYR A 507 0.35 42.27 23.18
C TYR A 507 -0.83 42.54 22.25
N GLY A 508 -1.71 43.44 22.67
CA GLY A 508 -2.85 43.90 21.87
C GLY A 508 -4.19 43.53 22.50
N GLN A 509 -5.26 44.19 22.04
CA GLN A 509 -6.59 44.06 22.65
C GLN A 509 -7.23 42.69 22.44
N GLU A 510 -6.81 41.96 21.39
CA GLU A 510 -7.32 40.63 21.06
C GLU A 510 -6.37 39.52 21.52
N ALA A 511 -5.18 39.87 22.05
CA ALA A 511 -4.21 38.90 22.52
C ALA A 511 -4.77 38.10 23.70
N SER A 512 -4.85 36.78 23.56
CA SER A 512 -5.52 35.94 24.55
C SER A 512 -4.85 34.59 24.75
N VAL A 513 -4.88 34.14 26.00
CA VAL A 513 -4.55 32.78 26.45
C VAL A 513 -5.72 32.22 27.27
N ALA A 514 -6.95 32.68 27.01
CA ALA A 514 -8.08 32.39 27.87
C ALA A 514 -8.39 30.88 27.90
N ASN A 515 -8.56 30.33 29.10
CA ASN A 515 -8.77 28.90 29.33
C ASN A 515 -7.63 27.99 28.83
N ALA A 516 -6.43 28.52 28.57
CA ALA A 516 -5.26 27.72 28.22
C ALA A 516 -4.67 26.98 29.43
N GLU A 517 -4.01 25.85 29.19
CA GLU A 517 -3.20 25.13 30.19
C GLU A 517 -1.72 25.45 29.97
N MET A 518 -1.04 26.04 30.96
CA MET A 518 0.33 26.54 30.76
C MET A 518 1.30 26.30 31.95
N PRO A 519 1.34 25.11 32.58
CA PRO A 519 2.37 24.83 33.57
C PRO A 519 3.76 24.84 32.93
N LEU A 520 4.79 25.31 33.67
CA LEU A 520 6.18 25.41 33.22
C LEU A 520 6.42 26.29 31.97
N VAL A 521 5.43 27.08 31.55
CA VAL A 521 5.58 28.01 30.43
C VAL A 521 6.69 29.03 30.70
N LYS A 522 7.46 29.39 29.67
CA LYS A 522 8.55 30.36 29.77
C LYS A 522 8.16 31.65 29.08
N PHE A 523 8.10 32.73 29.83
CA PHE A 523 7.88 34.10 29.37
C PHE A 523 9.05 35.01 29.75
N ASN A 524 10.25 34.45 30.02
CA ASN A 524 11.35 35.27 30.49
C ASN A 524 11.77 36.32 29.44
N GLY A 525 11.91 37.57 29.85
CA GLY A 525 12.20 38.67 28.92
C GLY A 525 11.03 39.09 28.02
N ALA A 526 9.85 38.48 28.14
CA ALA A 526 8.73 38.74 27.24
C ALA A 526 8.00 40.04 27.57
N TYR A 527 7.42 40.67 26.53
CA TYR A 527 6.52 41.81 26.67
C TYR A 527 5.07 41.34 26.57
N LEU A 528 4.34 41.42 27.70
CA LEU A 528 2.98 40.93 27.87
C LEU A 528 2.06 42.09 28.26
N ALA A 529 1.41 42.73 27.29
CA ALA A 529 0.59 43.90 27.55
C ALA A 529 -0.87 43.72 27.11
N GLY A 530 -1.79 43.89 28.06
CA GLY A 530 -3.23 43.75 27.84
C GLY A 530 -3.68 42.32 27.55
N MET A 531 -2.82 41.33 27.82
CA MET A 531 -3.14 39.92 27.55
C MET A 531 -4.30 39.42 28.42
N ASN A 532 -5.22 38.72 27.76
CA ASN A 532 -6.36 38.11 28.43
C ASN A 532 -6.02 36.73 29.00
N PHE A 533 -5.85 36.65 30.33
CA PHE A 533 -5.62 35.44 31.14
C PHE A 533 -6.89 34.86 31.77
N LYS A 534 -8.08 35.21 31.25
CA LYS A 534 -9.36 34.73 31.81
C LYS A 534 -9.38 33.21 31.93
N ASN A 535 -9.75 32.72 33.12
CA ASN A 535 -9.87 31.29 33.47
C ASN A 535 -8.58 30.46 33.28
N VAL A 536 -7.41 31.08 33.28
CA VAL A 536 -6.14 30.35 33.32
C VAL A 536 -5.88 29.91 34.75
N SER A 537 -6.27 28.68 35.09
CA SER A 537 -6.19 28.18 36.46
C SER A 537 -4.82 27.57 36.82
N ASN A 538 -4.01 27.17 35.83
CA ASN A 538 -2.77 26.43 36.05
C ASN A 538 -1.57 27.11 35.36
N LEU A 539 -0.77 27.80 36.17
CA LEU A 539 0.46 28.50 35.79
C LEU A 539 1.65 28.03 36.66
N LYS A 540 1.57 26.80 37.17
CA LYS A 540 2.54 26.31 38.14
C LYS A 540 3.94 26.23 37.52
N GLY A 541 4.93 26.73 38.27
CA GLY A 541 6.33 26.77 37.81
C GLY A 541 6.59 27.65 36.58
N ALA A 542 5.67 28.54 36.20
CA ALA A 542 5.84 29.45 35.07
C ALA A 542 6.97 30.48 35.31
N ASN A 543 7.74 30.79 34.27
CA ASN A 543 8.86 31.71 34.38
C ASN A 543 8.58 33.05 33.68
N PHE A 544 8.30 34.09 34.44
CA PHE A 544 8.15 35.49 34.03
C PHE A 544 9.35 36.35 34.43
N SER A 545 10.52 35.77 34.68
CA SER A 545 11.70 36.54 35.07
C SER A 545 12.09 37.52 33.95
N ASP A 546 12.41 38.75 34.31
CA ASP A 546 12.67 39.83 33.35
C ASP A 546 11.50 40.08 32.37
N ALA A 547 10.28 39.61 32.63
CA ALA A 547 9.14 39.91 31.76
C ALA A 547 8.55 41.28 32.11
N CYS A 548 7.93 41.95 31.15
CA CYS A 548 7.14 43.16 31.38
C CYS A 548 5.66 42.85 31.20
N LEU A 549 4.92 42.83 32.32
CA LEU A 549 3.49 42.58 32.38
C LEU A 549 2.76 43.90 32.64
N VAL A 550 1.89 44.29 31.72
CA VAL A 550 1.11 45.53 31.82
C VAL A 550 -0.38 45.24 31.69
N ASN A 551 -1.16 45.59 32.70
CA ASN A 551 -2.62 45.38 32.78
C ASN A 551 -3.06 43.92 32.55
N CYS A 552 -2.24 42.95 32.98
CA CYS A 552 -2.57 41.53 32.90
C CYS A 552 -3.46 41.10 34.07
N VAL A 553 -4.58 40.42 33.77
CA VAL A 553 -5.55 39.96 34.78
C VAL A 553 -5.35 38.47 35.08
N ILE A 554 -4.48 38.14 36.05
CA ILE A 554 -4.09 36.78 36.42
C ILE A 554 -4.81 36.39 37.72
N ARG A 555 -6.14 36.26 37.64
CA ARG A 555 -7.00 35.98 38.81
C ARG A 555 -7.30 34.48 38.96
N GLY A 556 -7.31 33.99 40.20
CA GLY A 556 -7.64 32.59 40.51
C GLY A 556 -6.64 31.56 39.98
N SER A 557 -5.44 32.00 39.59
CA SER A 557 -4.42 31.15 38.96
C SER A 557 -3.54 30.49 40.03
N ASN A 558 -3.16 29.25 39.79
CA ASN A 558 -2.20 28.53 40.63
C ASN A 558 -0.78 28.67 40.05
N LEU A 559 0.08 29.42 40.74
CA LEU A 559 1.50 29.62 40.43
C LEU A 559 2.43 28.93 41.44
N SER A 560 1.94 27.88 42.12
CA SER A 560 2.75 27.11 43.07
C SER A 560 3.92 26.38 42.38
N PRO A 561 4.88 25.83 43.14
CA PRO A 561 5.94 25.00 42.58
C PRO A 561 5.40 23.78 41.83
N TYR A 562 6.13 23.35 40.81
CA TYR A 562 5.82 22.17 40.01
C TYR A 562 7.09 21.55 39.43
N TYR A 563 7.26 20.25 39.63
CA TYR A 563 8.47 19.51 39.24
C TYR A 563 9.79 20.20 39.64
N GLY A 564 9.87 20.70 40.88
CA GLY A 564 11.07 21.37 41.40
C GLY A 564 11.32 22.78 40.84
N SER A 565 10.45 23.29 39.98
CA SER A 565 10.48 24.66 39.46
C SER A 565 9.47 25.53 40.19
N ASN A 566 9.93 26.64 40.77
CA ASN A 566 9.05 27.66 41.34
C ASN A 566 8.62 28.63 40.25
N ALA A 567 7.42 29.20 40.37
CA ALA A 567 7.09 30.34 39.53
C ALA A 567 8.05 31.50 39.82
N SER A 568 8.48 32.22 38.79
CA SER A 568 9.47 33.30 38.93
C SER A 568 9.00 34.57 38.24
N PHE A 569 9.10 35.68 38.94
CA PHE A 569 8.89 37.06 38.51
C PHE A 569 10.14 37.90 38.84
N ALA A 570 11.31 37.26 38.91
CA ALA A 570 12.54 37.94 39.29
C ALA A 570 12.86 39.05 38.29
N ARG A 571 13.06 40.28 38.77
CA ARG A 571 13.26 41.49 37.93
C ARG A 571 12.13 41.72 36.91
N ALA A 572 10.94 41.18 37.14
CA ALA A 572 9.80 41.44 36.26
C ALA A 572 9.27 42.86 36.49
N CYS A 573 8.75 43.48 35.43
CA CYS A 573 8.02 44.73 35.50
C CYS A 573 6.51 44.42 35.61
N LEU A 574 5.93 44.63 36.80
CA LEU A 574 4.54 44.31 37.12
C LEU A 574 3.72 45.59 37.31
N GLN A 575 3.15 46.09 36.20
CA GLN A 575 2.39 47.35 36.18
C GLN A 575 0.90 47.08 35.94
N GLY A 576 0.06 47.31 36.94
CA GLY A 576 -1.38 47.06 36.85
C GLY A 576 -1.75 45.59 36.75
N VAL A 577 -0.90 44.69 37.25
CA VAL A 577 -1.16 43.24 37.25
C VAL A 577 -2.10 42.90 38.41
N ASP A 578 -3.09 42.05 38.16
CA ASP A 578 -4.08 41.66 39.16
C ASP A 578 -3.97 40.17 39.50
N PHE A 579 -3.51 39.87 40.72
CA PHE A 579 -3.36 38.52 41.27
C PHE A 579 -4.47 38.14 42.27
N GLU A 580 -5.65 38.78 42.20
CA GLU A 580 -6.78 38.42 43.07
C GLU A 580 -7.09 36.92 43.01
N ASP A 581 -7.26 36.29 44.18
CA ASP A 581 -7.51 34.85 44.37
C ASP A 581 -6.44 33.88 43.80
N SER A 582 -5.26 34.38 43.41
CA SER A 582 -4.17 33.56 42.89
C SER A 582 -3.25 33.01 43.99
N LEU A 583 -2.55 31.91 43.70
CA LEU A 583 -1.60 31.24 44.61
C LEU A 583 -0.15 31.41 44.12
N LEU A 584 0.59 32.35 44.70
CA LEU A 584 2.00 32.66 44.41
C LEU A 584 2.96 31.98 45.41
N TYR A 585 2.62 30.79 45.90
CA TYR A 585 3.39 30.11 46.94
C TYR A 585 4.80 29.74 46.46
N ALA A 586 5.80 30.01 47.30
CA ALA A 586 7.22 29.86 46.99
C ALA A 586 7.69 30.57 45.71
N ALA A 587 6.91 31.52 45.17
CA ALA A 587 7.30 32.26 43.99
C ALA A 587 8.55 33.11 44.25
N ASN A 588 9.37 33.30 43.21
CA ASN A 588 10.54 34.17 43.28
C ASN A 588 10.23 35.52 42.66
N MET A 589 10.06 36.56 43.47
CA MET A 589 9.78 37.93 43.02
C MET A 589 10.95 38.90 43.30
N ASN A 590 12.17 38.38 43.52
CA ASN A 590 13.34 39.22 43.80
C ASN A 590 13.47 40.36 42.79
N ASP A 591 13.59 41.58 43.29
CA ASP A 591 13.79 42.79 42.49
C ASP A 591 12.68 43.06 41.43
N ALA A 592 11.49 42.48 41.58
CA ALA A 592 10.34 42.82 40.73
C ALA A 592 9.90 44.28 40.95
N ALA A 593 9.62 45.01 39.88
CA ALA A 593 9.07 46.36 39.92
C ALA A 593 7.54 46.29 40.04
N ILE A 594 6.97 46.81 41.13
CA ILE A 594 5.53 46.75 41.40
C ILE A 594 4.94 48.17 41.41
N SER A 595 3.86 48.41 40.64
CA SER A 595 3.13 49.69 40.73
C SER A 595 2.29 49.78 41.99
N GLU A 596 2.47 50.85 42.78
CA GLU A 596 1.62 51.16 43.94
C GLU A 596 0.40 52.03 43.60
N GLY A 597 0.43 52.67 42.43
CA GLY A 597 -0.59 53.60 42.00
C GLY A 597 -0.73 53.62 40.49
N ASP A 598 -1.66 54.44 40.03
CA ASP A 598 -1.90 54.63 38.61
C ASP A 598 -0.71 55.36 37.98
N GLY A 599 -0.35 54.96 36.76
CA GLY A 599 0.81 55.50 36.07
C GLY A 599 0.74 55.27 34.57
N VAL A 600 1.80 55.69 33.88
CA VAL A 600 1.95 55.52 32.44
C VAL A 600 3.32 54.94 32.16
N LEU A 601 3.37 53.79 31.50
CA LEU A 601 4.60 53.17 31.04
C LEU A 601 4.85 53.63 29.60
N GLN A 602 6.04 54.15 29.32
CA GLN A 602 6.45 54.42 27.94
C GLN A 602 6.97 53.13 27.33
N VAL A 603 6.21 52.58 26.40
CA VAL A 603 6.57 51.35 25.71
C VAL A 603 7.07 51.74 24.34
N THR A 604 8.34 51.52 24.08
CA THR A 604 8.88 51.63 22.72
C THR A 604 8.78 50.25 22.08
N ILE A 605 8.20 50.16 20.89
CA ILE A 605 8.12 48.96 20.04
C ILE A 605 8.85 49.31 18.74
N LEU A 606 9.76 48.46 18.27
CA LEU A 606 10.39 48.63 16.97
C LEU A 606 9.53 47.96 15.90
N ILE A 607 9.03 48.76 14.94
CA ILE A 607 8.34 48.27 13.75
C ILE A 607 9.19 48.67 12.56
N GLU A 608 9.70 47.71 11.78
CA GLU A 608 10.51 47.97 10.57
C GLU A 608 11.68 48.97 10.83
N ASP A 609 12.42 48.77 11.92
CA ASP A 609 13.52 49.65 12.36
C ASP A 609 13.11 51.08 12.78
N ALA A 610 11.81 51.39 12.84
CA ALA A 610 11.28 52.64 13.39
C ALA A 610 10.73 52.43 14.81
N PRO A 611 11.31 53.07 15.84
CA PRO A 611 10.78 52.99 17.21
C PRO A 611 9.48 53.79 17.33
N ILE A 612 8.40 53.09 17.65
CA ILE A 612 7.13 53.69 18.07
C ILE A 612 7.07 53.64 19.58
N THR A 613 7.13 54.80 20.23
CA THR A 613 6.87 54.92 21.66
C THR A 613 5.40 55.23 21.90
N MET A 614 4.70 54.38 22.65
CA MET A 614 3.32 54.56 23.04
C MET A 614 3.16 54.58 24.57
N PRO A 615 2.36 55.53 25.11
CA PRO A 615 2.03 55.56 26.53
C PRO A 615 0.97 54.49 26.84
N VAL A 616 1.27 53.56 27.74
CA VAL A 616 0.31 52.58 28.26
C VAL A 616 -0.04 52.95 29.70
N ALA A 617 -1.27 53.39 29.93
CA ALA A 617 -1.78 53.66 31.28
C ALA A 617 -1.97 52.34 32.03
N TYR A 618 -1.58 52.30 33.30
CA TYR A 618 -1.75 51.15 34.17
C TYR A 618 -2.25 51.58 35.56
N SER A 619 -2.86 50.65 36.28
CA SER A 619 -3.28 50.87 37.67
C SER A 619 -2.24 50.34 38.68
N ALA A 620 -2.51 50.52 39.97
CA ALA A 620 -1.79 49.79 41.01
C ALA A 620 -1.87 48.27 40.78
N THR A 621 -0.74 47.58 40.94
CA THR A 621 -0.64 46.12 40.93
C THR A 621 -1.23 45.55 42.21
N ARG A 622 -2.08 44.53 42.09
CA ARG A 622 -2.80 43.93 43.22
C ARG A 622 -2.21 42.57 43.57
N ILE A 623 -1.57 42.49 44.72
CA ILE A 623 -1.08 41.23 45.31
C ILE A 623 -1.71 41.09 46.70
N PRO A 624 -2.77 40.27 46.84
CA PRO A 624 -3.37 40.02 48.14
C PRO A 624 -2.36 39.36 49.10
N SER A 625 -2.43 39.68 50.39
CA SER A 625 -1.52 39.10 51.40
C SER A 625 -1.58 37.57 51.47
N LYS A 626 -2.74 36.98 51.13
CA LYS A 626 -2.95 35.52 51.07
C LYS A 626 -2.39 34.87 49.81
N ALA A 627 -2.04 35.65 48.78
CA ALA A 627 -1.49 35.10 47.54
C ALA A 627 -0.07 34.56 47.75
N THR A 628 0.71 35.17 48.65
CA THR A 628 2.09 34.78 48.95
C THR A 628 2.21 34.06 50.29
N ASP A 629 3.20 33.18 50.42
CA ASP A 629 3.50 32.42 51.65
C ASP A 629 4.89 32.74 52.22
N HIS A 630 5.29 32.05 53.29
CA HIS A 630 6.61 32.23 53.92
C HIS A 630 7.78 31.75 53.07
N ALA A 631 7.55 30.89 52.07
CA ALA A 631 8.56 30.42 51.15
C ALA A 631 8.76 31.37 49.96
N THR A 632 7.82 32.28 49.73
CA THR A 632 7.89 33.29 48.65
C THR A 632 9.07 34.23 48.91
N LYS A 633 9.83 34.55 47.85
CA LYS A 633 10.85 35.60 47.88
C LYS A 633 10.25 36.89 47.36
N CYS A 634 10.18 37.91 48.21
CA CYS A 634 9.57 39.19 47.88
C CYS A 634 10.53 40.09 47.10
N PRO A 635 10.03 41.18 46.47
CA PRO A 635 10.87 42.17 45.80
C PRO A 635 12.08 42.61 46.60
N SER A 636 11.93 42.89 47.90
CA SER A 636 13.02 43.28 48.80
C SER A 636 14.08 42.18 49.07
N SER A 637 13.95 41.00 48.44
CA SER A 637 14.70 39.77 48.69
C SER A 637 14.42 39.08 50.03
N GLU A 638 13.56 39.66 50.88
CA GLU A 638 13.12 39.03 52.12
C GLU A 638 12.13 37.88 51.86
N SER A 639 12.02 36.96 52.83
CA SER A 639 11.00 35.91 52.79
C SER A 639 9.60 36.45 53.11
N GLY A 640 8.57 35.90 52.47
CA GLY A 640 7.20 36.36 52.54
C GLY A 640 6.46 36.09 53.86
N PRO A 641 5.16 36.41 53.93
CA PRO A 641 4.31 37.00 52.87
C PRO A 641 4.78 38.40 52.43
N CYS A 642 4.51 38.76 51.18
CA CYS A 642 4.94 40.03 50.58
C CYS A 642 3.89 41.12 50.85
N ILE A 643 4.17 41.96 51.85
CA ILE A 643 3.30 43.07 52.28
C ILE A 643 4.15 44.29 52.65
N GLY A 644 3.59 45.49 52.51
CA GLY A 644 4.25 46.75 52.86
C GLY A 644 5.62 46.89 52.18
N GLU A 645 6.64 47.29 52.95
CA GLU A 645 8.01 47.51 52.47
C GLU A 645 8.63 46.34 51.71
N LYS A 646 8.16 45.10 51.95
CA LYS A 646 8.66 43.92 51.23
C LYS A 646 8.32 43.93 49.74
N LEU A 647 7.34 44.73 49.32
CA LEU A 647 6.94 44.90 47.92
C LEU A 647 7.85 45.89 47.17
N HIS A 648 8.86 46.47 47.83
CA HIS A 648 9.80 47.41 47.21
C HIS A 648 11.20 46.83 47.07
N SER A 649 11.87 47.22 45.99
CA SER A 649 13.31 46.97 45.79
C SER A 649 13.95 48.18 45.12
N ASP A 650 15.09 48.63 45.66
CA ASP A 650 15.92 49.68 45.06
C ASP A 650 16.59 49.22 43.75
N LYS A 651 16.61 47.90 43.50
CA LYS A 651 17.21 47.29 42.29
C LYS A 651 16.18 46.98 41.22
N ALA A 652 14.91 47.32 41.45
CA ALA A 652 13.84 47.07 40.51
C ALA A 652 14.12 47.80 39.18
N PRO A 653 13.89 47.14 38.02
CA PRO A 653 14.07 47.79 36.73
C PRO A 653 13.06 48.94 36.59
N MET A 654 13.55 50.18 36.60
CA MET A 654 12.69 51.37 36.57
C MET A 654 12.21 51.72 35.16
N HIS A 655 10.89 51.86 35.02
CA HIS A 655 10.08 52.68 34.09
C HIS A 655 10.39 52.76 32.57
N VAL A 656 11.45 52.12 32.08
CA VAL A 656 11.77 52.05 30.65
C VAL A 656 12.10 50.61 30.32
N TRP A 657 11.12 49.89 29.77
CA TRP A 657 11.37 48.60 29.15
C TRP A 657 11.68 48.85 27.68
N PRO A 658 12.90 48.57 27.20
CA PRO A 658 13.15 48.67 25.77
C PRO A 658 12.43 47.52 25.06
N ALA A 659 11.69 47.81 23.98
CA ALA A 659 11.83 46.99 22.79
C ALA A 659 13.07 47.47 22.05
N GLN A 660 14.24 47.00 22.49
CA GLN A 660 15.42 46.97 21.63
C GLN A 660 15.45 45.57 21.02
N GLN A 661 15.28 45.49 19.70
CA GLN A 661 15.97 44.47 18.94
C GLN A 661 17.44 44.63 19.30
N THR A 662 18.00 43.70 20.06
CA THR A 662 19.39 43.35 19.84
C THR A 662 19.45 42.75 18.45
N ASP A 663 20.21 43.40 17.56
CA ASP A 663 20.49 43.05 16.16
C ASP A 663 20.13 41.59 15.81
N ILE A 664 19.10 41.39 14.98
CA ILE A 664 18.61 40.07 14.51
C ILE A 664 19.29 39.63 13.22
#